data_AF-A0A2S7J4I3-F1
#
_entry.id   AF-A0A2S7J4I3-F1
#
_cell.length_a   1.000
_cell.length_b   1.000
_cell.length_c   1.000
_cell.angle_alpha   90.00
_cell.angle_beta   90.00
_cell.angle_gamma   90.00
#
_symmetry.space_group_name_H-M   'P 1'
#
loop_
_entity.id
_entity.type
_entity.pdbx_description
1 polymer ?
#
loop_
_entity_poly.entity_id
_entity_poly.type
_entity_poly.pdbx_seq_one_letter_code
_entity_poly.pdbx_strand_id
1 'polypeptide(L)'
;MREKRCNLLRSIRSDVKSFERISAILSSFNSAEASQRIDALLEHTRIPTSSGYKIISDLIAEGLLSRTGRGVVKLGPYSTRLLYAPLRANRSTGNALLASSPKSAIAPRKAYLEGLLLKLIDTKPYKKEPPYTLGFANASRAHPWRRALEQSLIAASQRQSHVVSRMVVYDAQNDPARQIAHLKQMRDESVDLCIVSAVNESHEGLSKAIAETAAVGIPIVGVDRACGDVSNLVSFVTASDETVGRVSALWLAEHLKGSGEIVMLCGMRGASPCTIRLQAALATLEKFPDIRITAIEYTDWLAERGYDVMENHLSHNRVPDGVWCDSGLQGIGSLKAFCDKGFKRGEIPAHTGGEMNLMYKMAVTEKVPLCGLDYPAAMGSISFQTGLDILAGRQVPCLIEADLQIIVTRGHETASVRADLHAERKVDWHAADSLVHAAGRARSPRSEPKDSKRRAEPSTGIAVSKSYTDSSRRLVDIMTLVAERPIVTAYETARALNMPLSSTYEAINELERLSWLIRSEDGHLLVGKVPQQIGLTAQCINIDAHRLLAVVRYLRDQTGETSFAGILGADLQIGPWLVGFNYNCVRFTPFKTFAMELRHSTVLTDEPFKTQSRPEADMIGASSQTSFVMIPIRRSSASGVNTELVIGLGRQSGSIDEERAFAHLREVQELLYSETQFSI
;
A
#
# COMPACT_ATOMS: atom_id res chain seq x y z
N MET A 1 -14.25 28.45 -31.87
CA MET A 1 -13.32 27.50 -31.22
C MET A 1 -12.90 27.92 -29.80
N ARG A 2 -12.48 29.18 -29.55
CA ARG A 2 -12.17 29.69 -28.20
C ARG A 2 -13.31 29.54 -27.19
N GLU A 3 -14.54 29.85 -27.60
CA GLU A 3 -15.72 29.78 -26.73
C GLU A 3 -16.10 28.34 -26.33
N LYS A 4 -16.04 27.39 -27.27
CA LYS A 4 -16.16 25.95 -26.98
C LYS A 4 -15.08 25.45 -26.00
N ARG A 5 -13.85 25.96 -26.12
CA ARG A 5 -12.73 25.62 -25.21
C ARG A 5 -12.92 26.23 -23.82
N CYS A 6 -13.42 27.46 -23.72
CA CYS A 6 -13.76 28.10 -22.44
C CYS A 6 -14.94 27.42 -21.73
N ASN A 7 -15.98 27.03 -22.48
CA ASN A 7 -17.13 26.32 -21.92
C ASN A 7 -16.75 24.91 -21.44
N LEU A 8 -15.89 24.22 -22.21
CA LEU A 8 -15.33 22.93 -21.80
C LEU A 8 -14.51 23.09 -20.50
N LEU A 9 -13.59 24.05 -20.42
CA LEU A 9 -12.78 24.31 -19.21
C LEU A 9 -13.61 24.71 -17.98
N ARG A 10 -14.73 25.43 -18.17
CA ARG A 10 -15.66 25.77 -17.08
C ARG A 10 -16.46 24.56 -16.60
N SER A 11 -16.99 23.76 -17.52
CA SER A 11 -17.70 22.50 -17.22
C SER A 11 -16.79 21.51 -16.50
N ILE A 12 -15.52 21.48 -16.90
CA ILE A 12 -14.49 20.64 -16.31
C ILE A 12 -14.20 21.06 -14.86
N ARG A 13 -13.96 22.36 -14.60
CA ARG A 13 -13.74 22.88 -13.24
C ARG A 13 -14.96 22.72 -12.33
N SER A 14 -16.17 22.67 -12.87
CA SER A 14 -17.36 22.39 -12.07
C SER A 14 -17.45 20.92 -11.64
N ASP A 15 -17.06 19.97 -12.49
CA ASP A 15 -17.11 18.53 -12.16
C ASP A 15 -16.13 18.16 -11.04
N VAL A 16 -14.92 18.72 -11.05
CA VAL A 16 -13.92 18.54 -9.98
C VAL A 16 -14.51 18.95 -8.63
N LYS A 17 -15.07 20.17 -8.56
CA LYS A 17 -15.72 20.68 -7.34
C LYS A 17 -16.94 19.85 -6.94
N SER A 18 -17.62 19.20 -7.87
CA SER A 18 -18.76 18.34 -7.57
C SER A 18 -18.32 17.04 -6.88
N PHE A 19 -17.27 16.36 -7.34
CA PHE A 19 -16.76 15.15 -6.67
C PHE A 19 -16.27 15.44 -5.26
N GLU A 20 -15.60 16.57 -5.04
CA GLU A 20 -15.21 17.03 -3.70
C GLU A 20 -16.41 17.15 -2.76
N ARG A 21 -17.46 17.83 -3.23
CA ARG A 21 -18.70 18.05 -2.47
C ARG A 21 -19.44 16.75 -2.20
N ILE A 22 -19.54 15.87 -3.20
CA ILE A 22 -20.14 14.54 -3.05
C ILE A 22 -19.35 13.74 -2.01
N SER A 23 -18.02 13.71 -2.12
CA SER A 23 -17.17 13.01 -1.16
C SER A 23 -17.31 13.58 0.25
N ALA A 24 -17.36 14.91 0.40
CA ALA A 24 -17.54 15.57 1.69
C ALA A 24 -18.90 15.23 2.33
N ILE A 25 -19.98 15.23 1.53
CA ILE A 25 -21.32 14.84 1.99
C ILE A 25 -21.36 13.37 2.44
N LEU A 26 -20.82 12.46 1.63
CA LEU A 26 -20.91 11.03 1.94
C LEU A 26 -20.00 10.64 3.11
N SER A 27 -18.86 11.34 3.29
CA SER A 27 -17.89 11.06 4.36
C SER A 27 -18.22 11.75 5.69
N SER A 28 -19.23 12.62 5.76
CA SER A 28 -19.62 13.28 7.03
C SER A 28 -20.55 12.43 7.89
N PHE A 29 -21.10 11.34 7.32
CA PHE A 29 -21.86 10.36 8.08
C PHE A 29 -20.89 9.55 8.95
N ASN A 30 -21.33 9.19 10.15
CA ASN A 30 -20.64 8.27 11.03
C ASN A 30 -21.65 7.25 11.58
N SER A 31 -21.17 6.15 12.15
CA SER A 31 -22.05 5.07 12.63
C SER A 31 -22.92 5.47 13.83
N ALA A 32 -22.57 6.53 14.56
CA ALA A 32 -23.38 7.07 15.66
C ALA A 32 -24.51 8.00 15.15
N GLU A 33 -24.29 8.67 14.03
CA GLU A 33 -25.23 9.58 13.37
C GLU A 33 -25.72 8.97 12.06
N ALA A 34 -26.46 7.86 12.16
CA ALA A 34 -27.00 7.14 11.00
C ALA A 34 -28.00 7.96 10.16
N SER A 35 -28.40 9.15 10.61
CA SER A 35 -29.24 10.10 9.84
C SER A 35 -28.89 11.52 10.23
N GLN A 36 -28.80 12.42 9.25
CA GLN A 36 -28.46 13.82 9.46
C GLN A 36 -29.48 14.76 8.79
N ARG A 37 -29.70 15.92 9.40
CA ARG A 37 -30.48 17.01 8.76
C ARG A 37 -29.67 17.58 7.61
N ILE A 38 -30.33 17.81 6.47
CA ILE A 38 -29.70 18.37 5.27
C ILE A 38 -29.02 19.72 5.60
N ASP A 39 -29.67 20.59 6.37
CA ASP A 39 -29.11 21.91 6.68
C ASP A 39 -27.80 21.81 7.50
N ALA A 40 -27.79 20.94 8.52
CA ALA A 40 -26.61 20.70 9.35
C ALA A 40 -25.46 20.05 8.54
N LEU A 41 -25.81 19.12 7.66
CA LEU A 41 -24.87 18.49 6.73
C LEU A 41 -24.21 19.51 5.81
N LEU A 42 -24.98 20.42 5.21
CA LEU A 42 -24.48 21.46 4.31
C LEU A 42 -23.65 22.51 5.06
N GLU A 43 -24.05 22.87 6.29
CA GLU A 43 -23.28 23.75 7.17
C GLU A 43 -21.93 23.14 7.54
N HIS A 44 -21.93 21.89 8.01
CA HIS A 44 -20.72 21.15 8.38
C HIS A 44 -19.73 21.00 7.23
N THR A 45 -20.25 20.69 6.04
CA THR A 45 -19.44 20.54 4.82
C THR A 45 -19.10 21.87 4.14
N ARG A 46 -19.65 22.99 4.62
CA ARG A 46 -19.55 24.34 4.03
C ARG A 46 -20.00 24.38 2.56
N ILE A 47 -20.99 23.57 2.21
CA ILE A 47 -21.54 23.51 0.85
C ILE A 47 -22.70 24.50 0.74
N PRO A 48 -22.69 25.43 -0.24
CA PRO A 48 -23.78 26.39 -0.40
C PRO A 48 -25.13 25.70 -0.61
N THR A 49 -26.14 26.16 0.12
CA THR A 49 -27.51 25.60 0.14
C THR A 49 -28.09 25.39 -1.25
N SER A 50 -27.92 26.38 -2.14
CA SER A 50 -28.44 26.35 -3.52
C SER A 50 -27.91 25.17 -4.35
N SER A 51 -26.63 24.80 -4.16
CA SER A 51 -26.02 23.65 -4.83
C SER A 51 -26.14 22.35 -4.04
N GLY A 52 -26.12 22.44 -2.70
CA GLY A 52 -26.12 21.30 -1.81
C GLY A 52 -27.42 20.49 -1.89
N TYR A 53 -28.57 21.17 -1.91
CA TYR A 53 -29.87 20.49 -2.05
C TYR A 53 -30.00 19.74 -3.39
N LYS A 54 -29.43 20.29 -4.47
CA LYS A 54 -29.40 19.61 -5.77
C LYS A 54 -28.52 18.35 -5.71
N ILE A 55 -27.29 18.48 -5.23
CA ILE A 55 -26.37 17.34 -5.09
C ILE A 55 -27.02 16.24 -4.24
N ILE A 56 -27.64 16.59 -3.10
CA ILE A 56 -28.34 15.62 -2.26
C ILE A 56 -29.51 14.96 -2.99
N SER A 57 -30.26 15.70 -3.79
CA SER A 57 -31.33 15.14 -4.63
C SER A 57 -30.79 14.13 -5.64
N ASP A 58 -29.68 14.46 -6.31
CA ASP A 58 -29.03 13.61 -7.31
C ASP A 58 -28.46 12.34 -6.63
N LEU A 59 -27.83 12.47 -5.45
CA LEU A 59 -27.36 11.34 -4.64
C LEU A 59 -28.49 10.43 -4.15
N ILE A 60 -29.69 10.97 -3.89
CA ILE A 60 -30.88 10.17 -3.57
C ILE A 60 -31.35 9.40 -4.81
N ALA A 61 -31.36 10.05 -5.99
CA ALA A 61 -31.77 9.41 -7.23
C ALA A 61 -30.85 8.24 -7.63
N GLU A 62 -29.55 8.39 -7.39
CA GLU A 62 -28.54 7.35 -7.60
C GLU A 62 -28.46 6.32 -6.45
N GLY A 63 -29.25 6.50 -5.38
CA GLY A 63 -29.34 5.57 -4.25
C GLY A 63 -28.17 5.61 -3.27
N LEU A 64 -27.25 6.57 -3.39
CA LEU A 64 -26.16 6.83 -2.45
C LEU A 64 -26.67 7.44 -1.13
N LEU A 65 -27.79 8.16 -1.18
CA LEU A 65 -28.53 8.65 -0.02
C LEU A 65 -29.98 8.15 -0.04
N SER A 66 -30.64 8.17 1.10
CA SER A 66 -32.08 7.91 1.21
C SER A 66 -32.74 8.89 2.20
N ARG A 67 -34.00 9.25 1.95
CA ARG A 67 -34.78 10.11 2.85
C ARG A 67 -35.41 9.26 3.96
N THR A 68 -35.26 9.69 5.20
CA THR A 68 -35.88 9.05 6.38
C THR A 68 -36.95 9.93 7.02
N GLY A 69 -37.00 11.21 6.68
CA GLY A 69 -37.98 12.16 7.18
C GLY A 69 -37.88 13.51 6.47
N ARG A 70 -38.70 14.48 6.89
CA ARG A 70 -38.69 15.82 6.30
C ARG A 70 -37.35 16.52 6.55
N GLY A 71 -36.57 16.70 5.48
CA GLY A 71 -35.24 17.34 5.54
C GLY A 71 -34.16 16.47 6.19
N VAL A 72 -34.38 15.17 6.35
CA VAL A 72 -33.43 14.24 6.97
C VAL A 72 -33.05 13.15 5.97
N VAL A 73 -31.75 12.89 5.87
CA VAL A 73 -31.16 11.89 4.97
C VAL A 73 -30.23 10.95 5.72
N LYS A 74 -30.03 9.76 5.16
CA LYS A 74 -29.02 8.79 5.56
C LYS A 74 -28.31 8.21 4.35
N LEU A 75 -27.20 7.50 4.58
CA LEU A 75 -26.58 6.68 3.53
C LEU A 75 -27.59 5.67 2.97
N GLY A 76 -27.68 5.64 1.64
CA GLY A 76 -28.63 4.83 0.89
C GLY A 76 -28.11 3.42 0.59
N PRO A 77 -28.96 2.55 0.02
CA PRO A 77 -28.61 1.16 -0.29
C PRO A 77 -27.42 1.01 -1.23
N TYR A 78 -27.14 1.98 -2.11
CA TYR A 78 -25.95 1.92 -2.97
C TYR A 78 -24.65 2.09 -2.16
N SER A 79 -24.68 2.89 -1.09
CA SER A 79 -23.49 3.15 -0.27
C SER A 79 -22.95 1.90 0.44
N THR A 80 -23.80 0.93 0.79
CA THR A 80 -23.33 -0.36 1.36
C THR A 80 -22.50 -1.17 0.36
N ARG A 81 -22.76 -1.01 -0.95
CA ARG A 81 -22.06 -1.72 -2.04
C ARG A 81 -20.65 -1.18 -2.29
N LEU A 82 -20.38 0.07 -1.90
CA LEU A 82 -19.07 0.71 -2.05
C LEU A 82 -17.95 -0.01 -1.28
N LEU A 83 -18.30 -0.82 -0.28
CA LEU A 83 -17.33 -1.59 0.48
C LEU A 83 -16.79 -2.82 -0.27
N TYR A 84 -17.58 -3.44 -1.15
CA TYR A 84 -17.28 -4.79 -1.67
C TYR A 84 -17.56 -5.06 -3.13
N ALA A 85 -18.11 -4.11 -3.89
CA ALA A 85 -18.72 -4.36 -5.19
C ALA A 85 -18.11 -5.54 -5.98
N PRO A 86 -18.97 -6.55 -6.24
CA PRO A 86 -19.69 -6.56 -7.50
C PRO A 86 -21.21 -6.53 -7.30
N LEU A 87 -21.91 -5.80 -8.16
CA LEU A 87 -23.34 -5.98 -8.38
C LEU A 87 -23.49 -6.64 -9.76
N ARG A 88 -23.98 -7.88 -9.78
CA ARG A 88 -24.17 -8.80 -10.94
C ARG A 88 -24.63 -8.08 -12.25
N ALA A 89 -24.28 -8.49 -13.49
CA ALA A 89 -23.87 -9.79 -14.04
C ALA A 89 -23.15 -9.73 -15.43
N ASN A 90 -22.34 -10.78 -15.68
CA ASN A 90 -22.02 -11.51 -16.94
C ASN A 90 -20.67 -11.34 -17.68
N ARG A 91 -20.15 -12.51 -18.10
CA ARG A 91 -18.76 -12.96 -18.37
C ARG A 91 -17.98 -12.33 -19.55
N SER A 92 -16.63 -12.39 -19.48
CA SER A 92 -15.82 -13.33 -20.29
C SER A 92 -14.46 -13.66 -19.64
N THR A 93 -14.06 -14.92 -19.78
CA THR A 93 -12.93 -15.62 -19.18
C THR A 93 -11.60 -15.36 -19.91
N GLY A 94 -10.50 -15.34 -19.16
CA GLY A 94 -9.14 -15.35 -19.70
C GLY A 94 -8.13 -15.83 -18.65
N ASN A 95 -7.66 -17.07 -18.81
CA ASN A 95 -6.79 -17.84 -17.91
C ASN A 95 -5.37 -17.24 -17.71
N ALA A 96 -4.82 -17.42 -16.49
CA ALA A 96 -3.67 -18.33 -16.26
C ALA A 96 -3.39 -18.52 -14.76
N LEU A 97 -3.35 -19.79 -14.36
CA LEU A 97 -2.99 -20.36 -13.06
C LEU A 97 -1.50 -20.16 -12.71
N LEU A 98 -1.18 -20.10 -11.42
CA LEU A 98 0.07 -20.67 -10.89
C LEU A 98 -0.22 -21.51 -9.64
N ALA A 99 0.46 -22.65 -9.61
CA ALA A 99 0.29 -23.74 -8.65
C ALA A 99 0.67 -23.35 -7.22
N SER A 100 -0.08 -23.87 -6.26
CA SER A 100 0.29 -23.89 -4.85
C SER A 100 1.39 -24.93 -4.59
N SER A 101 2.46 -24.53 -3.92
CA SER A 101 3.43 -25.48 -3.34
C SER A 101 2.91 -26.07 -2.01
N PRO A 102 3.25 -27.31 -1.64
CA PRO A 102 2.97 -27.87 -0.32
C PRO A 102 3.79 -27.17 0.79
N LYS A 103 3.27 -27.22 2.02
CA LYS A 103 3.73 -26.50 3.22
C LYS A 103 5.24 -26.69 3.53
N SER A 104 5.92 -25.60 3.87
CA SER A 104 6.79 -25.54 5.06
C SER A 104 6.25 -24.46 6.00
N ALA A 105 6.59 -24.53 7.28
CA ALA A 105 6.23 -23.51 8.27
C ALA A 105 6.93 -22.19 7.91
N ILE A 106 6.19 -21.24 7.31
CA ILE A 106 6.69 -19.90 7.07
C ILE A 106 6.88 -19.23 8.44
N ALA A 107 8.07 -18.70 8.71
CA ALA A 107 8.26 -17.86 9.89
C ALA A 107 7.51 -16.54 9.67
N PRO A 108 6.85 -16.01 10.70
CA PRO A 108 6.12 -14.75 10.56
C PRO A 108 7.09 -13.66 10.08
N ARG A 109 6.65 -12.77 9.17
CA ARG A 109 7.44 -11.63 8.62
C ARG A 109 7.61 -10.49 9.61
N LYS A 110 6.67 -10.35 10.56
CA LYS A 110 6.71 -9.38 11.66
C LYS A 110 6.60 -10.14 12.99
N ALA A 111 7.20 -9.66 14.08
CA ALA A 111 7.08 -10.34 15.37
C ALA A 111 5.79 -9.96 16.13
N TYR A 112 5.30 -8.74 15.96
CA TYR A 112 4.12 -8.20 16.63
C TYR A 112 3.48 -7.06 15.81
N LEU A 113 2.20 -6.74 16.06
CA LEU A 113 1.56 -5.57 15.45
C LEU A 113 1.86 -4.31 16.27
N GLU A 114 2.43 -3.29 15.63
CA GLU A 114 2.68 -2.01 16.29
C GLU A 114 1.38 -1.24 16.52
N GLY A 115 1.07 -0.89 17.77
CA GLY A 115 -0.15 -0.16 18.13
C GLY A 115 -0.30 1.20 17.40
N LEU A 116 0.82 1.85 17.04
CA LEU A 116 0.82 3.10 16.28
C LEU A 116 0.22 2.95 14.86
N LEU A 117 0.22 1.75 14.27
CA LEU A 117 -0.45 1.47 12.99
C LEU A 117 -1.97 1.59 13.10
N LEU A 118 -2.51 1.44 14.30
CA LEU A 118 -3.95 1.50 14.60
C LEU A 118 -4.38 2.85 15.18
N LYS A 119 -3.43 3.72 15.56
CA LYS A 119 -3.68 5.05 16.12
C LYS A 119 -3.95 6.06 15.00
N LEU A 120 -5.15 6.62 14.97
CA LEU A 120 -5.51 7.72 14.07
C LEU A 120 -5.34 9.07 14.76
N ILE A 121 -4.97 10.08 13.98
CA ILE A 121 -4.80 11.46 14.40
C ILE A 121 -5.91 12.31 13.79
N ASP A 122 -6.59 13.13 14.62
CA ASP A 122 -7.53 14.15 14.13
C ASP A 122 -6.75 15.31 13.52
N THR A 123 -7.04 15.60 12.26
CA THR A 123 -6.34 16.61 11.46
C THR A 123 -7.20 17.82 11.14
N LYS A 124 -8.45 17.89 11.65
CA LYS A 124 -9.32 19.07 11.49
C LYS A 124 -8.61 20.40 11.83
N PRO A 125 -7.75 20.50 12.85
CA PRO A 125 -7.00 21.74 13.12
C PRO A 125 -6.09 22.21 11.98
N TYR A 126 -5.64 21.29 11.11
CA TYR A 126 -4.75 21.58 9.97
C TYR A 126 -5.50 21.85 8.67
N LYS A 127 -6.85 21.82 8.68
CA LYS A 127 -7.65 21.98 7.46
C LYS A 127 -7.42 23.36 6.83
N LYS A 128 -7.05 23.35 5.54
CA LYS A 128 -6.83 24.55 4.72
C LYS A 128 -7.51 24.42 3.36
N GLU A 129 -7.83 25.55 2.73
CA GLU A 129 -8.36 25.58 1.36
C GLU A 129 -7.21 25.59 0.34
N PRO A 130 -7.32 24.85 -0.79
CA PRO A 130 -6.30 24.87 -1.84
C PRO A 130 -6.27 26.22 -2.58
N PRO A 131 -5.16 26.58 -3.27
CA PRO A 131 -4.03 25.69 -3.59
C PRO A 131 -2.89 25.73 -2.56
N TYR A 132 -2.35 24.56 -2.24
CA TYR A 132 -1.35 24.36 -1.16
C TYR A 132 0.09 24.58 -1.60
N THR A 133 0.91 25.12 -0.70
CA THR A 133 2.38 25.10 -0.79
C THR A 133 2.93 24.01 0.12
N LEU A 134 3.62 23.02 -0.43
CA LEU A 134 4.18 21.90 0.32
C LEU A 134 5.72 21.94 0.29
N GLY A 135 6.37 21.58 1.40
CA GLY A 135 7.82 21.44 1.49
C GLY A 135 8.24 19.97 1.64
N PHE A 136 9.34 19.57 1.00
CA PHE A 136 10.05 18.32 1.29
C PHE A 136 11.50 18.60 1.69
N ALA A 137 11.81 18.39 2.97
CA ALA A 137 13.14 18.49 3.53
C ALA A 137 13.82 17.11 3.40
N ASN A 138 14.37 16.84 2.22
CA ASN A 138 15.02 15.57 1.92
C ASN A 138 16.44 15.56 2.52
N ALA A 139 16.82 14.43 3.11
CA ALA A 139 18.15 14.32 3.69
C ALA A 139 19.26 14.16 2.64
N SER A 140 18.99 13.50 1.50
CA SER A 140 19.97 13.48 0.40
C SER A 140 19.38 13.03 -0.94
N ARG A 141 20.07 13.36 -2.03
CA ARG A 141 19.91 12.75 -3.37
C ARG A 141 21.03 11.79 -3.76
N ALA A 142 21.85 11.37 -2.79
CA ALA A 142 23.14 10.72 -3.01
C ALA A 142 23.06 9.39 -3.78
N HIS A 143 21.97 8.62 -3.66
CA HIS A 143 21.84 7.31 -4.30
C HIS A 143 20.50 7.14 -5.06
N PRO A 144 20.42 6.22 -6.05
CA PRO A 144 19.24 6.03 -6.91
C PRO A 144 17.91 5.86 -6.16
N TRP A 145 17.90 5.14 -5.05
CA TRP A 145 16.69 4.94 -4.25
C TRP A 145 16.11 6.25 -3.71
N ARG A 146 16.95 7.17 -3.22
CA ARG A 146 16.52 8.49 -2.75
C ARG A 146 15.92 9.34 -3.85
N ARG A 147 16.54 9.30 -5.02
CA ARG A 147 16.01 9.98 -6.22
C ARG A 147 14.67 9.39 -6.63
N ALA A 148 14.50 8.07 -6.55
CA ALA A 148 13.23 7.42 -6.83
C ALA A 148 12.13 7.82 -5.82
N LEU A 149 12.47 7.93 -4.52
CA LEU A 149 11.54 8.40 -3.49
C LEU A 149 11.08 9.83 -3.78
N GLU A 150 12.03 10.74 -4.02
CA GLU A 150 11.74 12.13 -4.36
C GLU A 150 10.91 12.23 -5.65
N GLN A 151 11.26 11.47 -6.69
CA GLN A 151 10.51 11.42 -7.95
C GLN A 151 9.08 10.90 -7.77
N SER A 152 8.87 9.91 -6.89
CA SER A 152 7.52 9.42 -6.59
C SER A 152 6.66 10.52 -5.96
N LEU A 153 7.25 11.33 -5.08
CA LEU A 153 6.60 12.47 -4.44
C LEU A 153 6.28 13.55 -5.47
N ILE A 154 7.27 13.96 -6.28
CA ILE A 154 7.10 14.98 -7.33
C ILE A 154 6.06 14.54 -8.35
N ALA A 155 6.07 13.28 -8.78
CA ALA A 155 5.08 12.75 -9.72
C ALA A 155 3.66 12.79 -9.12
N ALA A 156 3.50 12.50 -7.83
CA ALA A 156 2.21 12.64 -7.15
C ALA A 156 1.77 14.12 -7.08
N SER A 157 2.68 15.04 -6.75
CA SER A 157 2.42 16.47 -6.76
C SER A 157 1.99 17.00 -8.13
N GLN A 158 2.68 16.60 -9.20
CA GLN A 158 2.36 17.00 -10.57
C GLN A 158 0.97 16.52 -11.01
N ARG A 159 0.56 15.31 -10.62
CA ARG A 159 -0.81 14.81 -10.90
C ARG A 159 -1.89 15.61 -10.19
N GLN A 160 -1.53 16.31 -9.11
CA GLN A 160 -2.42 17.11 -8.26
C GLN A 160 -2.16 18.62 -8.40
N SER A 161 -1.62 19.07 -9.53
CA SER A 161 -1.25 20.48 -9.76
C SER A 161 -2.45 21.45 -9.76
N HIS A 162 -3.69 20.95 -9.76
CA HIS A 162 -4.88 21.78 -9.60
C HIS A 162 -5.16 22.19 -8.16
N VAL A 163 -4.62 21.47 -7.17
CA VAL A 163 -4.73 21.78 -5.73
C VAL A 163 -3.39 22.09 -5.06
N VAL A 164 -2.27 21.85 -5.74
CA VAL A 164 -0.92 22.20 -5.26
C VAL A 164 -0.39 23.36 -6.09
N SER A 165 -0.18 24.52 -5.46
CA SER A 165 0.42 25.69 -6.11
C SER A 165 1.93 25.54 -6.25
N ARG A 166 2.59 24.94 -5.26
CA ARG A 166 4.05 24.79 -5.22
C ARG A 166 4.48 23.60 -4.37
N MET A 167 5.47 22.86 -4.88
CA MET A 167 6.20 21.84 -4.14
C MET A 167 7.67 22.27 -4.05
N VAL A 168 8.14 22.63 -2.86
CA VAL A 168 9.52 23.03 -2.62
C VAL A 168 10.29 21.82 -2.12
N VAL A 169 11.40 21.46 -2.78
CA VAL A 169 12.22 20.30 -2.40
C VAL A 169 13.63 20.77 -2.09
N TYR A 170 14.10 20.46 -0.89
CA TYR A 170 15.47 20.74 -0.45
C TYR A 170 16.25 19.45 -0.32
N ASP A 171 17.55 19.52 -0.64
CA ASP A 171 18.50 18.41 -0.52
C ASP A 171 19.55 18.79 0.52
N ALA A 172 19.52 18.14 1.68
CA ALA A 172 20.48 18.40 2.75
C ALA A 172 21.88 17.82 2.49
N GLN A 173 22.06 16.97 1.47
CA GLN A 173 23.34 16.33 1.17
C GLN A 173 23.97 15.58 2.36
N ASN A 174 23.13 14.94 3.17
CA ASN A 174 23.46 14.28 4.43
C ASN A 174 24.10 15.21 5.49
N ASP A 175 23.82 16.51 5.45
CA ASP A 175 24.27 17.50 6.45
C ASP A 175 23.09 17.97 7.33
N PRO A 176 23.08 17.65 8.64
CA PRO A 176 22.04 18.11 9.56
C PRO A 176 21.92 19.64 9.65
N ALA A 177 23.01 20.39 9.57
CA ALA A 177 22.99 21.85 9.65
C ALA A 177 22.24 22.46 8.46
N ARG A 178 22.45 21.91 7.26
CA ARG A 178 21.67 22.28 6.07
C ARG A 178 20.21 21.91 6.22
N GLN A 179 19.89 20.73 6.73
CA GLN A 179 18.49 20.34 6.93
C GLN A 179 17.77 21.25 7.94
N ILE A 180 18.45 21.65 9.02
CA ILE A 180 17.94 22.64 9.98
C ILE A 180 17.65 23.97 9.29
N ALA A 181 18.54 24.45 8.42
CA ALA A 181 18.32 25.67 7.65
C ALA A 181 17.12 25.53 6.68
N HIS A 182 16.94 24.38 6.04
CA HIS A 182 15.78 24.11 5.18
C HIS A 182 14.46 24.14 5.96
N LEU A 183 14.42 23.52 7.15
CA LEU A 183 13.24 23.57 8.02
C LEU A 183 12.91 25.00 8.46
N LYS A 184 13.94 25.80 8.80
CA LYS A 184 13.76 27.23 9.08
C LYS A 184 13.19 27.97 7.88
N GLN A 185 13.75 27.76 6.68
CA GLN A 185 13.24 28.38 5.46
C GLN A 185 11.78 28.01 5.17
N MET A 186 11.38 26.75 5.41
CA MET A 186 9.98 26.34 5.27
C MET A 186 9.04 27.05 6.26
N ARG A 187 9.48 27.30 7.49
CA ARG A 187 8.72 28.11 8.46
C ARG A 187 8.60 29.55 7.99
N ASP A 188 9.71 30.15 7.57
CA ASP A 188 9.77 31.53 7.09
C ASP A 188 8.87 31.72 5.83
N GLU A 189 8.83 30.72 4.96
CA GLU A 189 7.95 30.69 3.78
C GLU A 189 6.49 30.31 4.10
N SER A 190 6.18 29.96 5.35
CA SER A 190 4.84 29.55 5.81
C SER A 190 4.23 28.45 4.93
N VAL A 191 5.00 27.40 4.64
CA VAL A 191 4.48 26.24 3.88
C VAL A 191 3.27 25.64 4.62
N ASP A 192 2.32 25.09 3.86
CA ASP A 192 1.11 24.51 4.44
C ASP A 192 1.38 23.18 5.15
N LEU A 193 2.39 22.45 4.69
CA LEU A 193 2.79 21.14 5.19
C LEU A 193 4.29 20.95 4.95
N CYS A 194 4.96 20.31 5.91
CA CYS A 194 6.34 19.85 5.78
C CYS A 194 6.37 18.31 5.66
N ILE A 195 7.05 17.80 4.65
CA ILE A 195 7.46 16.40 4.56
C ILE A 195 8.95 16.36 4.92
N VAL A 196 9.36 15.47 5.82
CA VAL A 196 10.75 15.37 6.26
C VAL A 196 11.26 13.94 6.17
N SER A 197 12.45 13.77 5.59
CA SER A 197 13.23 12.54 5.76
C SER A 197 14.52 12.92 6.43
N ALA A 198 14.73 12.52 7.68
CA ALA A 198 15.83 13.03 8.50
C ALA A 198 17.21 12.54 8.02
N VAL A 199 18.24 13.38 8.20
CA VAL A 199 19.63 13.00 7.91
C VAL A 199 20.13 11.96 8.91
N ASN A 200 19.77 12.13 10.19
CA ASN A 200 20.28 11.35 11.30
C ASN A 200 19.18 11.13 12.35
N GLU A 201 19.16 9.95 12.96
CA GLU A 201 18.12 9.52 13.91
C GLU A 201 18.21 10.19 15.29
N SER A 202 19.40 10.64 15.70
CA SER A 202 19.69 11.13 17.05
C SER A 202 20.49 12.43 17.03
N HIS A 203 20.09 13.38 16.18
CA HIS A 203 20.72 14.71 16.12
C HIS A 203 19.87 15.76 16.84
N GLU A 204 20.31 16.20 18.03
CA GLU A 204 19.54 17.10 18.92
C GLU A 204 19.06 18.38 18.22
N GLY A 205 19.95 19.08 17.51
CA GLY A 205 19.59 20.31 16.80
C GLY A 205 18.55 20.09 15.68
N LEU A 206 18.54 18.90 15.07
CA LEU A 206 17.58 18.57 14.01
C LEU A 206 16.24 18.20 14.62
N SER A 207 16.24 17.39 15.68
CA SER A 207 15.05 17.08 16.48
C SER A 207 14.36 18.36 16.96
N LYS A 208 15.14 19.30 17.51
CA LYS A 208 14.63 20.62 17.93
C LYS A 208 14.04 21.41 16.76
N ALA A 209 14.71 21.44 15.62
CA ALA A 209 14.19 22.16 14.43
C ALA A 209 12.88 21.55 13.89
N ILE A 210 12.71 20.22 13.99
CA ILE A 210 11.45 19.54 13.66
C ILE A 210 10.36 19.96 14.65
N ALA A 211 10.61 19.89 15.95
CA ALA A 211 9.67 20.31 16.99
C ALA A 211 9.26 21.79 16.85
N GLU A 212 10.22 22.69 16.58
CA GLU A 212 9.94 24.11 16.30
C GLU A 212 9.05 24.31 15.06
N THR A 213 9.19 23.46 14.04
CA THR A 213 8.35 23.50 12.83
C THR A 213 6.92 23.05 13.14
N ALA A 214 6.75 22.01 13.95
CA ALA A 214 5.43 21.57 14.40
C ALA A 214 4.77 22.62 15.31
N ALA A 215 5.54 23.25 16.20
CA ALA A 215 5.04 24.21 17.19
C ALA A 215 4.45 25.49 16.59
N VAL A 216 4.86 25.88 15.36
CA VAL A 216 4.26 27.02 14.63
C VAL A 216 2.99 26.63 13.84
N GLY A 217 2.48 25.41 14.04
CA GLY A 217 1.24 24.92 13.43
C GLY A 217 1.40 24.35 12.01
N ILE A 218 2.63 24.10 11.56
CA ILE A 218 2.88 23.42 10.28
C ILE A 218 2.83 21.90 10.53
N PRO A 219 1.84 21.16 9.99
CA PRO A 219 1.80 19.71 10.12
C PRO A 219 3.00 19.07 9.42
N ILE A 220 3.61 18.08 10.10
CA ILE A 220 4.79 17.36 9.58
C ILE A 220 4.43 15.91 9.27
N VAL A 221 4.76 15.46 8.07
CA VAL A 221 4.77 14.04 7.70
C VAL A 221 6.22 13.58 7.59
N GLY A 222 6.64 12.67 8.46
CA GLY A 222 7.95 12.02 8.31
C GLY A 222 7.90 10.94 7.24
N VAL A 223 9.01 10.70 6.54
CA VAL A 223 9.12 9.64 5.53
C VAL A 223 10.51 9.00 5.54
N ASP A 224 10.58 7.66 5.48
CA ASP A 224 11.81 6.84 5.42
C ASP A 224 12.71 6.92 6.68
N ARG A 225 13.07 8.12 7.12
CA ARG A 225 13.97 8.35 8.25
C ARG A 225 13.36 9.31 9.24
N ALA A 226 13.40 8.93 10.52
CA ALA A 226 12.96 9.76 11.64
C ALA A 226 14.17 10.39 12.36
N CYS A 227 13.91 11.40 13.19
CA CYS A 227 14.90 11.99 14.10
C CYS A 227 14.21 12.37 15.40
N GLY A 228 14.75 11.91 16.53
CA GLY A 228 14.23 12.23 17.86
C GLY A 228 12.80 11.76 18.08
N ASP A 229 11.98 12.60 18.73
CA ASP A 229 10.63 12.24 19.12
C ASP A 229 9.63 12.34 17.96
N VAL A 230 9.13 11.17 17.53
CA VAL A 230 8.14 11.02 16.47
C VAL A 230 6.77 11.61 16.81
N SER A 231 6.50 11.95 18.08
CA SER A 231 5.26 12.63 18.48
C SER A 231 5.10 14.03 17.85
N ASN A 232 6.21 14.63 17.40
CA ASN A 232 6.21 15.89 16.65
C ASN A 232 5.72 15.72 15.20
N LEU A 233 5.51 14.48 14.75
CA LEU A 233 4.99 14.17 13.43
C LEU A 233 3.50 13.87 13.52
N VAL A 234 2.71 14.40 12.59
CA VAL A 234 1.29 14.03 12.44
C VAL A 234 1.18 12.60 11.93
N SER A 235 2.10 12.19 11.05
CA SER A 235 2.18 10.84 10.50
C SER A 235 3.61 10.50 10.10
N PHE A 236 4.01 9.24 10.23
CA PHE A 236 5.27 8.72 9.74
C PHE A 236 5.01 7.64 8.68
N VAL A 237 5.59 7.81 7.50
CA VAL A 237 5.49 6.86 6.38
C VAL A 237 6.81 6.12 6.24
N THR A 238 6.82 4.82 6.52
CA THR A 238 8.00 3.97 6.40
C THR A 238 7.63 2.62 5.76
N ALA A 239 8.58 1.71 5.62
CA ALA A 239 8.29 0.28 5.52
C ALA A 239 9.00 -0.44 6.67
N SER A 240 8.61 -1.68 6.98
CA SER A 240 9.13 -2.36 8.16
C SER A 240 10.62 -2.71 8.01
N ASP A 241 11.49 -1.88 8.58
CA ASP A 241 12.94 -2.09 8.62
C ASP A 241 13.33 -3.29 9.50
N GLU A 242 12.53 -3.58 10.53
CA GLU A 242 12.67 -4.79 11.34
C GLU A 242 12.47 -6.04 10.48
N THR A 243 11.41 -6.08 9.65
CA THR A 243 11.19 -7.17 8.71
C THR A 243 12.36 -7.32 7.74
N VAL A 244 12.90 -6.22 7.21
CA VAL A 244 14.08 -6.26 6.33
C VAL A 244 15.26 -6.94 7.01
N GLY A 245 15.63 -6.51 8.22
CA GLY A 245 16.76 -7.08 8.95
C GLY A 245 16.54 -8.55 9.32
N ARG A 246 15.38 -8.84 9.91
CA ARG A 246 15.05 -10.18 10.43
C ARG A 246 14.91 -11.23 9.33
N VAL A 247 14.17 -10.93 8.26
CA VAL A 247 13.92 -11.89 7.17
C VAL A 247 15.19 -12.17 6.37
N SER A 248 15.96 -11.14 6.03
CA SER A 248 17.21 -11.33 5.27
C SER A 248 18.25 -12.14 6.05
N ALA A 249 18.42 -11.86 7.35
CA ALA A 249 19.32 -12.61 8.21
C ALA A 249 18.87 -14.06 8.43
N LEU A 250 17.56 -14.27 8.66
CA LEU A 250 17.00 -15.61 8.82
C LEU A 250 17.19 -16.45 7.56
N TRP A 251 16.90 -15.86 6.38
CA TRP A 251 17.12 -16.54 5.11
C TRP A 251 18.59 -16.93 4.94
N LEU A 252 19.52 -16.02 5.22
CA LEU A 252 20.94 -16.29 5.04
C LEU A 252 21.41 -17.42 5.98
N ALA A 253 21.05 -17.35 7.26
CA ALA A 253 21.41 -18.39 8.23
C ALA A 253 20.83 -19.76 7.86
N GLU A 254 19.56 -19.83 7.46
CA GLU A 254 18.95 -21.10 7.04
C GLU A 254 19.51 -21.62 5.72
N HIS A 255 19.83 -20.75 4.77
CA HIS A 255 20.47 -21.12 3.51
C HIS A 255 21.84 -21.75 3.75
N LEU A 256 22.60 -21.20 4.70
CA LEU A 256 23.87 -21.74 5.18
C LEU A 256 23.71 -22.92 6.15
N LYS A 257 22.47 -23.40 6.36
CA LYS A 257 22.16 -24.53 7.25
C LYS A 257 22.61 -24.30 8.70
N GLY A 258 22.60 -23.04 9.14
CA GLY A 258 22.91 -22.61 10.49
C GLY A 258 24.40 -22.48 10.83
N SER A 259 25.32 -22.65 9.87
CA SER A 259 26.77 -22.55 10.10
C SER A 259 27.51 -21.91 8.94
N GLY A 260 28.54 -21.12 9.22
CA GLY A 260 29.39 -20.48 8.21
C GLY A 260 29.89 -19.09 8.60
N GLU A 261 30.85 -18.57 7.86
CA GLU A 261 31.40 -17.23 8.04
C GLU A 261 30.68 -16.22 7.14
N ILE A 262 30.16 -15.14 7.72
CA ILE A 262 29.47 -14.09 6.95
C ILE A 262 30.14 -12.73 7.12
N VAL A 263 29.98 -11.89 6.10
CA VAL A 263 30.28 -10.45 6.13
C VAL A 263 28.98 -9.67 6.09
N MET A 264 28.83 -8.68 6.96
CA MET A 264 27.67 -7.79 6.98
C MET A 264 28.05 -6.43 6.39
N LEU A 265 27.44 -6.10 5.26
CA LEU A 265 27.50 -4.78 4.64
C LEU A 265 26.26 -4.00 5.08
N CYS A 266 26.46 -2.99 5.90
CA CYS A 266 25.44 -2.11 6.43
C CYS A 266 25.35 -0.81 5.61
N GLY A 267 24.24 -0.12 5.79
CA GLY A 267 24.01 1.20 5.24
C GLY A 267 24.80 2.34 5.86
N MET A 268 24.13 3.49 5.99
CA MET A 268 24.70 4.70 6.57
C MET A 268 24.54 4.71 8.09
N ARG A 269 25.64 4.94 8.80
CA ARG A 269 25.62 5.05 10.26
C ARG A 269 24.74 6.23 10.71
N GLY A 270 23.89 5.98 11.71
CA GLY A 270 23.00 6.99 12.29
C GLY A 270 21.74 7.28 11.45
N ALA A 271 21.51 6.56 10.35
CA ALA A 271 20.22 6.57 9.68
C ALA A 271 19.32 5.48 10.27
N SER A 272 18.10 5.84 10.68
CA SER A 272 17.20 4.92 11.40
C SER A 272 16.95 3.56 10.71
N PRO A 273 16.79 3.46 9.37
CA PRO A 273 16.65 2.16 8.71
C PRO A 273 17.87 1.24 8.92
N CYS A 274 19.09 1.79 8.82
CA CYS A 274 20.32 1.00 8.98
C CYS A 274 20.43 0.45 10.41
N THR A 275 20.13 1.28 11.42
CA THR A 275 20.18 0.91 12.83
C THR A 275 19.17 -0.21 13.12
N ILE A 276 17.91 -0.04 12.72
CA ILE A 276 16.84 -1.01 12.97
C ILE A 276 17.09 -2.33 12.23
N ARG A 277 17.50 -2.28 10.95
CA ARG A 277 17.82 -3.48 10.16
C ARG A 277 18.96 -4.28 10.77
N LEU A 278 20.05 -3.61 11.16
CA LEU A 278 21.20 -4.26 11.76
C LEU A 278 20.84 -4.91 13.10
N GLN A 279 20.12 -4.20 13.98
CA GLN A 279 19.67 -4.75 15.26
C GLN A 279 18.80 -5.99 15.06
N ALA A 280 17.82 -5.93 14.15
CA ALA A 280 16.95 -7.06 13.84
C ALA A 280 17.71 -8.25 13.23
N ALA A 281 18.71 -7.98 12.39
CA ALA A 281 19.57 -9.02 11.81
C ALA A 281 20.42 -9.70 12.88
N LEU A 282 21.09 -8.93 13.76
CA LEU A 282 21.90 -9.47 14.85
C LEU A 282 21.07 -10.33 15.80
N ALA A 283 19.91 -9.83 16.26
CA ALA A 283 18.99 -10.58 17.12
C ALA A 283 18.46 -11.88 16.47
N THR A 284 18.44 -11.92 15.14
CA THR A 284 18.08 -13.15 14.39
C THR A 284 19.24 -14.13 14.34
N LEU A 285 20.45 -13.64 14.04
CA LEU A 285 21.67 -14.44 13.92
C LEU A 285 22.13 -15.03 15.26
N GLU A 286 21.81 -14.38 16.39
CA GLU A 286 22.05 -14.92 17.74
C GLU A 286 21.44 -16.31 17.97
N LYS A 287 20.40 -16.67 17.20
CA LYS A 287 19.75 -17.99 17.25
C LYS A 287 20.52 -19.07 16.49
N PHE A 288 21.58 -18.71 15.77
CA PHE A 288 22.41 -19.58 14.96
C PHE A 288 23.88 -19.42 15.39
N PRO A 289 24.29 -20.03 16.52
CA PRO A 289 25.60 -19.79 17.14
C PRO A 289 26.80 -20.20 16.28
N ASP A 290 26.59 -21.08 15.29
CA ASP A 290 27.62 -21.52 14.35
C ASP A 290 27.75 -20.61 13.11
N ILE A 291 26.91 -19.58 12.99
CA ILE A 291 27.12 -18.47 12.05
C ILE A 291 28.06 -17.46 12.69
N ARG A 292 29.24 -17.28 12.08
CA ARG A 292 30.26 -16.34 12.55
C ARG A 292 30.25 -15.07 11.72
N ILE A 293 29.96 -13.94 12.35
CA ILE A 293 30.10 -12.62 11.72
C ILE A 293 31.58 -12.23 11.74
N THR A 294 32.21 -12.19 10.57
CA THR A 294 33.65 -11.88 10.44
C THR A 294 33.93 -10.38 10.29
N ALA A 295 32.96 -9.62 9.80
CA ALA A 295 33.02 -8.16 9.68
C ALA A 295 31.62 -7.54 9.64
N ILE A 296 31.51 -6.32 10.18
CA ILE A 296 30.34 -5.44 10.06
C ILE A 296 30.83 -4.10 9.54
N GLU A 297 30.58 -3.80 8.27
CA GLU A 297 31.12 -2.63 7.58
C GLU A 297 30.01 -1.71 7.11
N TYR A 298 30.15 -0.41 7.40
CA TYR A 298 29.20 0.61 6.95
C TYR A 298 29.62 1.13 5.58
N THR A 299 28.74 0.98 4.60
CA THR A 299 29.00 1.29 3.19
C THR A 299 28.25 2.53 2.71
N ASP A 300 27.48 3.19 3.58
CA ASP A 300 26.61 4.33 3.26
C ASP A 300 25.62 4.06 2.12
N TRP A 301 25.27 2.79 1.89
CA TRP A 301 24.45 2.34 0.77
C TRP A 301 25.06 2.67 -0.60
N LEU A 302 26.39 2.64 -0.71
CA LEU A 302 27.14 2.90 -1.94
C LEU A 302 27.73 1.61 -2.52
N ALA A 303 27.62 1.47 -3.84
CA ALA A 303 28.16 0.30 -4.54
C ALA A 303 29.69 0.27 -4.49
N GLU A 304 30.33 1.43 -4.57
CA GLU A 304 31.78 1.58 -4.52
C GLU A 304 32.32 1.09 -3.17
N ARG A 305 31.71 1.51 -2.05
CA ARG A 305 32.15 1.07 -0.72
C ARG A 305 31.89 -0.42 -0.48
N GLY A 306 30.79 -0.96 -1.01
CA GLY A 306 30.52 -2.40 -0.98
C GLY A 306 31.55 -3.20 -1.79
N TYR A 307 31.98 -2.68 -2.94
CA TYR A 307 33.07 -3.25 -3.73
C TYR A 307 34.39 -3.22 -2.96
N ASP A 308 34.79 -2.07 -2.41
CA ASP A 308 36.07 -1.90 -1.71
C ASP A 308 36.19 -2.85 -0.50
N VAL A 309 35.12 -2.99 0.29
CA VAL A 309 35.09 -3.94 1.41
C VAL A 309 35.30 -5.37 0.90
N MET A 310 34.54 -5.79 -0.11
CA MET A 310 34.63 -7.18 -0.57
C MET A 310 35.94 -7.46 -1.30
N GLU A 311 36.45 -6.52 -2.10
CA GLU A 311 37.78 -6.60 -2.73
C GLU A 311 38.87 -6.81 -1.69
N ASN A 312 38.88 -6.01 -0.61
CA ASN A 312 39.85 -6.15 0.46
C ASN A 312 39.81 -7.53 1.11
N HIS A 313 38.62 -8.07 1.40
CA HIS A 313 38.47 -9.42 1.95
C HIS A 313 38.98 -10.50 0.98
N LEU A 314 38.55 -10.44 -0.28
CA LEU A 314 38.93 -11.42 -1.31
C LEU A 314 40.42 -11.38 -1.63
N SER A 315 41.06 -10.21 -1.58
CA SER A 315 42.50 -10.04 -1.79
C SER A 315 43.35 -10.63 -0.66
N HIS A 316 42.77 -10.81 0.53
CA HIS A 316 43.40 -11.53 1.65
C HIS A 316 42.97 -13.01 1.74
N ASN A 317 42.36 -13.56 0.69
CA ASN A 317 41.80 -14.93 0.66
C ASN A 317 40.77 -15.21 1.76
N ARG A 318 40.03 -14.18 2.21
CA ARG A 318 38.95 -14.29 3.19
C ARG A 318 37.60 -14.34 2.45
N VAL A 319 37.33 -15.47 1.82
CA VAL A 319 36.07 -15.70 1.09
C VAL A 319 34.98 -16.07 2.11
N PRO A 320 33.93 -15.26 2.29
CA PRO A 320 32.85 -15.60 3.21
C PRO A 320 31.91 -16.66 2.58
N ASP A 321 31.23 -17.43 3.43
CA ASP A 321 30.14 -18.33 3.02
C ASP A 321 28.86 -17.57 2.64
N GLY A 322 28.71 -16.34 3.14
CA GLY A 322 27.60 -15.46 2.78
C GLY A 322 27.86 -13.97 3.03
N VAL A 323 27.13 -13.12 2.32
CA VAL A 323 27.21 -11.66 2.46
C VAL A 323 25.83 -11.10 2.74
N TRP A 324 25.64 -10.61 3.97
CA TRP A 324 24.42 -9.92 4.34
C TRP A 324 24.52 -8.45 3.93
N CYS A 325 23.64 -8.00 3.04
CA CYS A 325 23.44 -6.59 2.72
C CYS A 325 22.05 -6.14 3.17
N ASP A 326 21.97 -5.00 3.86
CA ASP A 326 20.71 -4.37 4.30
C ASP A 326 19.94 -3.64 3.17
N SER A 327 20.55 -3.54 1.98
CA SER A 327 19.99 -2.98 0.74
C SER A 327 20.75 -3.53 -0.48
N GLY A 328 20.26 -3.28 -1.69
CA GLY A 328 20.86 -3.81 -2.90
C GLY A 328 22.07 -3.07 -3.47
N LEU A 329 22.24 -1.77 -3.21
CA LEU A 329 23.33 -0.99 -3.85
C LEU A 329 24.72 -1.48 -3.46
N GLN A 330 24.99 -1.65 -2.16
CA GLN A 330 26.27 -2.20 -1.70
C GLN A 330 26.44 -3.66 -2.13
N GLY A 331 25.34 -4.42 -2.23
CA GLY A 331 25.33 -5.78 -2.74
C GLY A 331 25.76 -5.87 -4.20
N ILE A 332 25.35 -4.92 -5.05
CA ILE A 332 25.88 -4.80 -6.43
C ILE A 332 27.41 -4.64 -6.40
N GLY A 333 27.94 -3.81 -5.49
CA GLY A 333 29.38 -3.65 -5.27
C GLY A 333 30.07 -4.96 -4.92
N SER A 334 29.54 -5.66 -3.91
CA SER A 334 30.02 -6.98 -3.48
C SER A 334 30.05 -7.98 -4.63
N LEU A 335 28.94 -8.14 -5.36
CA LEU A 335 28.84 -9.05 -6.49
C LEU A 335 29.87 -8.73 -7.58
N LYS A 336 30.12 -7.44 -7.86
CA LYS A 336 31.16 -7.03 -8.82
C LYS A 336 32.56 -7.43 -8.35
N ALA A 337 32.88 -7.27 -7.07
CA ALA A 337 34.18 -7.66 -6.53
C ALA A 337 34.43 -9.18 -6.69
N PHE A 338 33.41 -10.01 -6.48
CA PHE A 338 33.50 -11.46 -6.76
C PHE A 338 33.75 -11.74 -8.25
N CYS A 339 32.99 -11.11 -9.15
CA CYS A 339 33.19 -11.26 -10.59
C CYS A 339 34.60 -10.84 -11.03
N ASP A 340 35.09 -9.70 -10.54
CA ASP A 340 36.41 -9.16 -10.89
C ASP A 340 37.55 -10.02 -10.31
N LYS A 341 37.31 -10.73 -9.19
CA LYS A 341 38.23 -11.75 -8.65
C LYS A 341 38.16 -13.08 -9.41
N GLY A 342 37.31 -13.20 -10.42
CA GLY A 342 37.23 -14.35 -11.32
C GLY A 342 36.37 -15.51 -10.81
N PHE A 343 35.49 -15.27 -9.83
CA PHE A 343 34.50 -16.28 -9.41
C PHE A 343 33.57 -16.59 -10.58
N LYS A 344 33.35 -17.87 -10.86
CA LYS A 344 32.47 -18.27 -11.96
C LYS A 344 31.01 -18.21 -11.54
N ARG A 345 30.15 -18.23 -12.54
CA ARG A 345 28.70 -18.39 -12.39
C ARG A 345 28.37 -19.58 -11.47
N GLY A 346 27.66 -19.30 -10.38
CA GLY A 346 27.27 -20.27 -9.34
C GLY A 346 28.31 -20.51 -8.24
N GLU A 347 29.48 -19.86 -8.30
CA GLU A 347 30.51 -19.91 -7.24
C GLU A 347 30.43 -18.71 -6.29
N ILE A 348 29.71 -17.65 -6.65
CA ILE A 348 29.50 -16.49 -5.77
C ILE A 348 28.64 -16.90 -4.57
N PRO A 349 29.06 -16.62 -3.31
CA PRO A 349 28.33 -16.97 -2.09
C PRO A 349 26.90 -16.40 -2.02
N ALA A 350 26.11 -16.88 -1.06
CA ALA A 350 24.76 -16.37 -0.84
C ALA A 350 24.78 -14.87 -0.46
N HIS A 351 23.89 -14.07 -1.05
CA HIS A 351 23.78 -12.63 -0.80
C HIS A 351 22.37 -12.23 -0.36
N THR A 352 22.25 -11.18 0.45
CA THR A 352 20.98 -10.45 0.65
C THR A 352 21.04 -9.07 0.02
N GLY A 353 19.91 -8.35 -0.10
CA GLY A 353 19.85 -6.98 -0.64
C GLY A 353 18.46 -6.63 -1.17
N GLY A 354 18.34 -6.13 -2.42
CA GLY A 354 17.04 -5.94 -3.08
C GLY A 354 16.96 -4.73 -4.02
N GLU A 355 15.73 -4.37 -4.40
CA GLU A 355 15.23 -3.11 -5.01
C GLU A 355 15.84 -2.62 -6.34
N MET A 356 17.12 -2.82 -6.58
CA MET A 356 17.84 -2.39 -7.77
C MET A 356 17.77 -3.45 -8.86
N ASN A 357 17.36 -3.03 -10.05
CA ASN A 357 17.26 -3.92 -11.22
C ASN A 357 18.58 -4.61 -11.54
N LEU A 358 19.71 -3.89 -11.43
CA LEU A 358 21.04 -4.47 -11.65
C LEU A 358 21.36 -5.62 -10.68
N MET A 359 20.98 -5.51 -9.40
CA MET A 359 21.25 -6.56 -8.44
C MET A 359 20.54 -7.86 -8.86
N TYR A 360 19.28 -7.76 -9.28
CA TYR A 360 18.54 -8.92 -9.77
C TYR A 360 19.10 -9.46 -11.10
N LYS A 361 19.53 -8.59 -12.03
CA LYS A 361 20.20 -9.03 -13.27
C LYS A 361 21.47 -9.83 -12.95
N MET A 362 22.30 -9.33 -12.04
CA MET A 362 23.53 -10.00 -11.62
C MET A 362 23.23 -11.33 -10.92
N ALA A 363 22.30 -11.35 -9.96
CA ALA A 363 21.96 -12.58 -9.26
C ALA A 363 21.44 -13.68 -10.21
N VAL A 364 20.59 -13.32 -11.17
CA VAL A 364 20.06 -14.29 -12.16
C VAL A 364 21.14 -14.72 -13.17
N THR A 365 21.95 -13.78 -13.66
CA THR A 365 22.99 -14.07 -14.66
C THR A 365 24.10 -14.91 -14.04
N GLU A 366 24.58 -14.53 -12.86
CA GLU A 366 25.67 -15.18 -12.14
C GLU A 366 25.21 -16.38 -11.28
N LYS A 367 23.91 -16.71 -11.29
CA LYS A 367 23.31 -17.79 -10.47
C LYS A 367 23.63 -17.66 -8.98
N VAL A 368 23.59 -16.45 -8.46
CA VAL A 368 23.83 -16.17 -7.04
C VAL A 368 22.58 -16.55 -6.23
N PRO A 369 22.70 -17.34 -5.16
CA PRO A 369 21.63 -17.45 -4.17
C PRO A 369 21.38 -16.08 -3.55
N LEU A 370 20.19 -15.52 -3.82
CA LEU A 370 19.79 -14.19 -3.38
C LEU A 370 18.43 -14.23 -2.66
N CYS A 371 18.34 -13.54 -1.51
CA CYS A 371 17.11 -13.03 -0.92
C CYS A 371 17.16 -11.51 -0.79
N GLY A 372 16.38 -10.83 -1.64
CA GLY A 372 16.21 -9.38 -1.58
C GLY A 372 14.90 -8.97 -0.93
N LEU A 373 14.86 -7.79 -0.32
CA LEU A 373 13.63 -7.13 0.12
C LEU A 373 13.45 -5.80 -0.62
N ASP A 374 12.39 -5.69 -1.39
CA ASP A 374 12.08 -4.51 -2.19
C ASP A 374 11.57 -3.37 -1.30
N TYR A 375 12.49 -2.55 -0.78
CA TYR A 375 12.15 -1.42 0.08
C TYR A 375 11.52 -0.26 -0.73
N PRO A 376 10.28 0.18 -0.42
CA PRO A 376 9.46 0.96 -1.34
C PRO A 376 9.81 2.45 -1.40
N ALA A 377 10.44 2.90 -2.49
CA ALA A 377 10.54 4.34 -2.79
C ALA A 377 9.17 5.00 -3.04
N ALA A 378 8.11 4.21 -3.31
CA ALA A 378 6.72 4.69 -3.43
C ALA A 378 6.22 5.49 -2.21
N MET A 379 6.89 5.37 -1.06
CA MET A 379 6.60 6.13 0.16
C MET A 379 6.55 7.64 -0.08
N GLY A 380 7.27 8.20 -1.05
CA GLY A 380 7.17 9.61 -1.39
C GLY A 380 5.79 10.01 -1.92
N SER A 381 5.15 9.18 -2.75
CA SER A 381 3.75 9.40 -3.15
C SER A 381 2.77 9.22 -1.99
N ILE A 382 3.03 8.25 -1.11
CA ILE A 382 2.17 7.97 0.06
C ILE A 382 2.23 9.15 1.05
N SER A 383 3.42 9.65 1.38
CA SER A 383 3.58 10.80 2.29
C SER A 383 2.97 12.08 1.72
N PHE A 384 3.07 12.29 0.41
CA PHE A 384 2.35 13.37 -0.28
C PHE A 384 0.84 13.25 -0.12
N GLN A 385 0.26 12.08 -0.39
CA GLN A 385 -1.19 11.88 -0.26
C GLN A 385 -1.66 12.01 1.20
N THR A 386 -0.90 11.48 2.16
CA THR A 386 -1.14 11.69 3.60
C THR A 386 -1.12 13.17 3.95
N GLY A 387 -0.19 13.94 3.38
CA GLY A 387 -0.14 15.39 3.51
C GLY A 387 -1.40 16.10 3.01
N LEU A 388 -1.91 15.70 1.85
CA LEU A 388 -3.18 16.23 1.33
C LEU A 388 -4.39 15.83 2.19
N ASP A 389 -4.38 14.62 2.76
CA ASP A 389 -5.42 14.18 3.69
C ASP A 389 -5.43 15.03 4.96
N ILE A 390 -4.26 15.34 5.52
CA ILE A 390 -4.11 16.24 6.67
C ILE A 390 -4.66 17.64 6.36
N LEU A 391 -4.26 18.23 5.24
CA LEU A 391 -4.71 19.57 4.83
C LEU A 391 -6.20 19.62 4.48
N ALA A 392 -6.81 18.48 4.14
CA ALA A 392 -8.25 18.37 3.96
C ALA A 392 -9.02 18.14 5.27
N GLY A 393 -8.33 17.96 6.40
CA GLY A 393 -8.93 17.63 7.70
C GLY A 393 -9.44 16.19 7.80
N ARG A 394 -8.91 15.27 6.98
CA ARG A 394 -9.21 13.83 7.07
C ARG A 394 -8.30 13.17 8.08
N GLN A 395 -8.84 12.34 8.96
CA GLN A 395 -8.03 11.56 9.90
C GLN A 395 -6.98 10.72 9.16
N VAL A 396 -5.78 10.69 9.73
CA VAL A 396 -4.66 9.91 9.19
C VAL A 396 -4.03 9.03 10.27
N PRO A 397 -3.42 7.90 9.91
CA PRO A 397 -2.66 7.07 10.85
C PRO A 397 -1.41 7.78 11.34
N CYS A 398 -1.04 7.52 12.60
CA CYS A 398 0.23 7.95 13.16
C CYS A 398 1.41 7.27 12.47
N LEU A 399 1.30 5.98 12.13
CA LEU A 399 2.29 5.22 11.37
C LEU A 399 1.64 4.58 10.14
N ILE A 400 2.30 4.70 8.99
CA ILE A 400 1.94 4.04 7.74
C ILE A 400 3.12 3.20 7.29
N GLU A 401 2.93 1.88 7.27
CA GLU A 401 3.87 0.96 6.64
C GLU A 401 3.50 0.73 5.17
N ALA A 402 4.37 1.14 4.26
CA ALA A 402 4.31 0.77 2.86
C ALA A 402 4.69 -0.70 2.68
N ASP A 403 4.07 -1.33 1.68
CA ASP A 403 4.27 -2.75 1.44
C ASP A 403 5.64 -3.01 0.81
N LEU A 404 6.30 -4.08 1.25
CA LEU A 404 7.58 -4.55 0.72
C LEU A 404 7.43 -5.99 0.23
N GLN A 405 8.20 -6.35 -0.80
CA GLN A 405 8.16 -7.69 -1.38
C GLN A 405 9.44 -8.45 -1.06
N ILE A 406 9.32 -9.72 -0.68
CA ILE A 406 10.46 -10.64 -0.55
C ILE A 406 10.75 -11.25 -1.92
N ILE A 407 11.97 -11.06 -2.41
CA ILE A 407 12.41 -11.52 -3.71
C ILE A 407 13.49 -12.58 -3.55
N VAL A 408 13.20 -13.84 -3.89
CA VAL A 408 14.20 -14.92 -3.78
C VAL A 408 14.47 -15.52 -5.16
N THR A 409 15.74 -15.73 -5.48
CA THR A 409 16.14 -16.51 -6.68
C THR A 409 15.55 -17.91 -6.64
N ARG A 410 15.16 -18.44 -7.81
CA ARG A 410 14.44 -19.71 -7.87
C ARG A 410 15.27 -20.85 -7.27
N GLY A 411 14.65 -21.63 -6.39
CA GLY A 411 15.29 -22.79 -5.76
C GLY A 411 16.04 -22.48 -4.47
N HIS A 412 16.12 -21.22 -4.05
CA HIS A 412 16.84 -20.81 -2.84
C HIS A 412 15.93 -20.33 -1.70
N GLU A 413 14.62 -20.58 -1.77
CA GLU A 413 13.76 -20.42 -0.60
C GLU A 413 14.19 -21.34 0.54
N THR A 414 13.96 -20.92 1.78
CA THR A 414 14.35 -21.70 2.97
C THR A 414 13.12 -22.28 3.68
N ALA A 415 13.35 -22.92 4.82
CA ALA A 415 12.26 -23.46 5.64
C ALA A 415 11.30 -22.33 6.08
N SER A 416 11.86 -21.19 6.48
CA SER A 416 11.12 -20.07 7.04
C SER A 416 10.85 -18.93 6.05
N VAL A 417 11.71 -18.74 5.04
CA VAL A 417 11.63 -17.58 4.14
C VAL A 417 11.23 -18.01 2.72
N ARG A 418 10.05 -17.55 2.30
CA ARG A 418 9.48 -17.78 0.97
C ARG A 418 9.45 -16.48 0.17
N ALA A 419 9.65 -16.60 -1.13
CA ALA A 419 9.52 -15.49 -2.05
C ALA A 419 8.06 -15.05 -2.13
N ASP A 420 7.85 -13.74 -2.13
CA ASP A 420 6.76 -13.19 -2.89
C ASP A 420 7.06 -13.46 -4.35
N LEU A 421 8.00 -12.74 -4.96
CA LEU A 421 8.29 -12.92 -6.38
C LEU A 421 9.68 -13.50 -6.58
N HIS A 422 9.83 -14.42 -7.53
CA HIS A 422 11.15 -14.88 -7.90
C HIS A 422 11.93 -13.81 -8.67
N ALA A 423 13.24 -13.70 -8.39
CA ALA A 423 14.11 -12.72 -9.03
C ALA A 423 14.03 -12.77 -10.57
N GLU A 424 13.95 -13.97 -11.16
CA GLU A 424 13.85 -14.18 -12.61
C GLU A 424 12.58 -13.57 -13.23
N ARG A 425 11.53 -13.39 -12.44
CA ARG A 425 10.30 -12.69 -12.85
C ARG A 425 10.33 -11.21 -12.52
N LYS A 426 11.11 -10.81 -11.51
CA LYS A 426 11.25 -9.42 -11.08
C LYS A 426 12.13 -8.62 -12.04
N VAL A 427 13.21 -9.21 -12.55
CA VAL A 427 14.14 -8.54 -13.47
C VAL A 427 13.40 -7.92 -14.66
N ASP A 428 13.69 -6.64 -14.92
CA ASP A 428 13.34 -6.01 -16.18
C ASP A 428 14.61 -5.92 -17.05
N TRP A 429 14.75 -6.86 -17.98
CA TRP A 429 15.90 -6.97 -18.87
C TRP A 429 16.04 -5.77 -19.82
N HIS A 430 14.95 -5.05 -20.08
CA HIS A 430 14.93 -3.91 -20.99
C HIS A 430 15.07 -2.57 -20.27
N ALA A 431 14.83 -2.53 -18.95
CA ALA A 431 15.02 -1.33 -18.16
C ALA A 431 16.49 -1.09 -17.78
N ALA A 432 16.79 0.17 -17.45
CA ALA A 432 18.08 0.59 -16.94
C ALA A 432 18.48 -0.18 -15.67
N ASP A 433 19.78 -0.34 -15.48
CA ASP A 433 20.38 -0.98 -14.32
C ASP A 433 20.10 -0.21 -13.01
N SER A 434 19.99 1.11 -13.13
CA SER A 434 19.66 2.01 -12.02
C SER A 434 18.16 2.03 -11.67
N LEU A 435 17.31 1.24 -12.35
CA LEU A 435 15.88 1.18 -12.04
C LEU A 435 15.68 0.65 -10.61
N VAL A 436 14.89 1.37 -9.83
CA VAL A 436 14.41 0.95 -8.50
C VAL A 436 13.02 0.35 -8.68
N HIS A 437 12.89 -0.96 -8.50
CA HIS A 437 11.64 -1.70 -8.73
C HIS A 437 10.50 -1.28 -7.78
N ALA A 438 10.86 -0.89 -6.56
CA ALA A 438 9.93 -0.55 -5.49
C ALA A 438 9.55 0.95 -5.47
N ALA A 439 9.85 1.71 -6.52
CA ALA A 439 9.54 3.15 -6.62
C ALA A 439 8.03 3.47 -6.73
N GLY A 440 7.16 2.46 -6.75
CA GLY A 440 5.75 2.65 -7.11
C GLY A 440 5.62 3.09 -8.57
N ARG A 441 4.40 3.19 -9.08
CA ARG A 441 4.18 3.50 -10.51
C ARG A 441 4.40 4.98 -10.82
N ALA A 442 5.67 5.38 -10.88
CA ALA A 442 6.19 6.34 -11.85
C ALA A 442 6.63 5.64 -13.15
N ARG A 443 6.11 4.43 -13.43
CA ARG A 443 6.21 3.84 -14.77
C ARG A 443 5.46 4.76 -15.73
N SER A 444 6.18 5.35 -16.68
CA SER A 444 5.55 5.89 -17.89
C SER A 444 4.61 4.82 -18.47
N PRO A 445 3.46 5.19 -19.05
CA PRO A 445 2.63 4.23 -19.76
C PRO A 445 3.55 3.45 -20.71
N ARG A 446 3.57 2.11 -20.57
CA ARG A 446 4.28 1.24 -21.50
C ARG A 446 3.92 1.71 -22.91
N SER A 447 4.93 1.98 -23.74
CA SER A 447 4.70 2.13 -25.18
C SER A 447 3.98 0.87 -25.64
N GLU A 448 2.81 1.06 -26.25
CA GLU A 448 1.99 -0.04 -26.77
C GLU A 448 2.84 -0.99 -27.63
N PRO A 449 2.61 -2.31 -27.56
CA PRO A 449 3.13 -3.21 -28.57
C PRO A 449 2.56 -2.77 -29.93
N LYS A 450 3.43 -2.34 -30.84
CA LYS A 450 3.05 -2.17 -32.24
C LYS A 450 2.59 -3.52 -32.79
N ASP A 451 1.40 -3.51 -33.36
CA ASP A 451 0.78 -4.57 -34.16
C ASP A 451 0.47 -5.91 -33.47
N SER A 452 -0.82 -6.12 -33.17
CA SER A 452 -1.50 -7.31 -33.70
C SER A 452 -2.98 -7.01 -33.96
N LYS A 453 -3.38 -7.16 -35.22
CA LYS A 453 -4.78 -7.12 -35.67
C LYS A 453 -5.56 -8.27 -35.01
N ARG A 454 -6.07 -8.09 -33.80
CA ARG A 454 -7.16 -8.93 -33.28
C ARG A 454 -8.48 -8.33 -33.73
N ARG A 455 -9.21 -9.07 -34.59
CA ARG A 455 -10.60 -8.77 -34.97
C ARG A 455 -11.41 -8.58 -33.69
N ALA A 456 -11.98 -7.39 -33.54
CA ALA A 456 -12.91 -7.07 -32.47
C ALA A 456 -14.23 -7.80 -32.72
N GLU A 457 -14.67 -8.62 -31.77
CA GLU A 457 -16.06 -9.02 -31.69
C GLU A 457 -16.90 -7.83 -31.17
N PRO A 458 -18.16 -7.69 -31.60
CA PRO A 458 -19.02 -6.61 -31.15
C PRO A 458 -19.44 -6.87 -29.71
N SER A 459 -18.94 -6.07 -28.77
CA SER A 459 -19.44 -6.08 -27.39
C SER A 459 -20.88 -5.57 -27.36
N THR A 460 -21.78 -6.39 -26.81
CA THR A 460 -23.16 -6.03 -26.49
C THR A 460 -23.18 -4.80 -25.58
N GLY A 461 -23.60 -3.67 -26.15
CA GLY A 461 -23.62 -2.39 -25.47
C GLY A 461 -24.60 -2.38 -24.31
N ILE A 462 -24.12 -1.96 -23.14
CA ILE A 462 -24.99 -1.46 -22.08
C ILE A 462 -25.72 -0.25 -22.67
N ALA A 463 -27.05 -0.30 -22.72
CA ALA A 463 -27.86 0.84 -23.16
C ALA A 463 -27.80 1.93 -22.07
N VAL A 464 -26.82 2.83 -22.16
CA VAL A 464 -26.65 3.97 -21.23
C VAL A 464 -27.14 5.26 -21.89
N SER A 465 -27.83 6.10 -21.10
CA SER A 465 -28.47 7.33 -21.60
C SER A 465 -27.44 8.38 -22.06
N LYS A 466 -27.79 9.13 -23.11
CA LYS A 466 -26.91 10.04 -23.85
C LYS A 466 -26.59 11.40 -23.17
N SER A 467 -26.73 11.53 -21.84
CA SER A 467 -26.55 12.81 -21.14
C SER A 467 -25.73 12.64 -19.85
N TYR A 468 -24.42 12.90 -19.91
CA TYR A 468 -23.45 12.72 -18.80
C TYR A 468 -23.17 13.98 -17.97
N THR A 469 -24.13 14.90 -17.86
CA THR A 469 -23.94 16.19 -17.17
C THR A 469 -24.13 16.16 -15.64
N ASP A 470 -24.31 14.98 -15.03
CA ASP A 470 -24.46 14.83 -13.58
C ASP A 470 -23.25 14.11 -12.97
N SER A 471 -22.49 14.81 -12.12
CA SER A 471 -21.30 14.29 -11.46
C SER A 471 -21.61 13.12 -10.51
N SER A 472 -22.82 13.04 -9.95
CA SER A 472 -23.26 11.94 -9.08
C SER A 472 -23.39 10.64 -9.85
N ARG A 473 -24.05 10.70 -11.01
CA ARG A 473 -24.18 9.55 -11.92
C ARG A 473 -22.83 9.10 -12.46
N ARG A 474 -21.98 10.04 -12.88
CA ARG A 474 -20.64 9.74 -13.35
C ARG A 474 -19.79 9.05 -12.29
N LEU A 475 -19.90 9.47 -11.01
CA LEU A 475 -19.24 8.80 -9.89
C LEU A 475 -19.66 7.33 -9.83
N VAL A 476 -20.98 7.09 -9.82
CA VAL A 476 -21.56 5.74 -9.74
C VAL A 476 -21.11 4.89 -10.94
N ASP A 477 -21.16 5.42 -12.16
CA ASP A 477 -20.74 4.71 -13.37
C ASP A 477 -19.26 4.31 -13.33
N ILE A 478 -18.36 5.22 -12.91
CA ILE A 478 -16.92 4.93 -12.78
C ILE A 478 -16.67 3.89 -11.68
N MET A 479 -17.29 4.06 -10.52
CA MET A 479 -17.12 3.12 -9.40
C MET A 479 -17.67 1.74 -9.75
N THR A 480 -18.79 1.67 -10.46
CA THR A 480 -19.35 0.41 -10.98
C THR A 480 -18.41 -0.24 -11.97
N LEU A 481 -17.92 0.52 -12.95
CA LEU A 481 -16.98 0.02 -13.96
C LEU A 481 -15.72 -0.57 -13.34
N VAL A 482 -15.09 0.21 -12.44
CA VAL A 482 -13.88 -0.20 -11.73
C VAL A 482 -14.16 -1.41 -10.86
N ALA A 483 -15.38 -1.57 -10.35
CA ALA A 483 -15.79 -2.70 -9.54
C ALA A 483 -16.26 -3.95 -10.31
N GLU A 484 -16.28 -3.92 -11.64
CA GLU A 484 -16.74 -5.05 -12.45
C GLU A 484 -15.64 -5.66 -13.32
N ARG A 485 -14.62 -4.89 -13.67
CA ARG A 485 -13.54 -5.35 -14.56
C ARG A 485 -12.22 -4.62 -14.32
N PRO A 486 -11.08 -5.24 -14.64
CA PRO A 486 -9.79 -4.58 -14.56
C PRO A 486 -9.73 -3.43 -15.57
N ILE A 487 -9.50 -2.22 -15.08
CA ILE A 487 -9.29 -1.01 -15.89
C ILE A 487 -7.91 -0.44 -15.54
N VAL A 488 -7.03 -0.26 -16.51
CA VAL A 488 -5.69 0.30 -16.29
C VAL A 488 -5.67 1.81 -16.54
N THR A 489 -6.41 2.28 -17.55
CA THR A 489 -6.25 3.64 -18.07
C THR A 489 -7.54 4.44 -18.07
N ALA A 490 -7.42 5.77 -17.97
CA ALA A 490 -8.57 6.67 -18.17
C ALA A 490 -9.14 6.55 -19.60
N TYR A 491 -8.34 6.11 -20.57
CA TYR A 491 -8.79 5.82 -21.93
C TYR A 491 -9.75 4.61 -21.97
N GLU A 492 -9.41 3.52 -21.28
CA GLU A 492 -10.32 2.38 -21.13
C GLU A 492 -11.63 2.79 -20.46
N THR A 493 -11.56 3.60 -19.39
CA THR A 493 -12.76 4.18 -18.75
C THR A 493 -13.57 5.00 -19.74
N ALA A 494 -12.93 5.90 -20.49
CA ALA A 494 -13.59 6.79 -21.42
C ALA A 494 -14.30 6.00 -22.53
N ARG A 495 -13.66 4.96 -23.05
CA ARG A 495 -14.23 4.08 -24.07
C ARG A 495 -15.38 3.26 -23.51
N ALA A 496 -15.22 2.69 -22.31
CA ALA A 496 -16.22 1.84 -21.69
C ALA A 496 -17.50 2.58 -21.32
N LEU A 497 -17.39 3.84 -20.89
CA LEU A 497 -18.51 4.69 -20.48
C LEU A 497 -18.91 5.70 -21.56
N ASN A 498 -18.31 5.65 -22.74
CA ASN A 498 -18.52 6.61 -23.83
C ASN A 498 -18.40 8.09 -23.38
N MET A 499 -17.40 8.37 -22.52
CA MET A 499 -17.13 9.69 -21.96
C MET A 499 -16.02 10.43 -22.72
N PRO A 500 -16.03 11.78 -22.75
CA PRO A 500 -14.93 12.55 -23.35
C PRO A 500 -13.61 12.28 -22.62
N LEU A 501 -12.57 11.91 -23.37
CA LEU A 501 -11.29 11.46 -22.82
C LEU A 501 -10.69 12.45 -21.80
N SER A 502 -10.64 13.74 -22.13
CA SER A 502 -10.10 14.78 -21.22
C SER A 502 -10.88 14.87 -19.91
N SER A 503 -12.21 14.78 -19.98
CA SER A 503 -13.10 14.80 -18.82
C SER A 503 -12.92 13.55 -17.95
N THR A 504 -12.67 12.40 -18.58
CA THR A 504 -12.41 11.14 -17.87
C THR A 504 -11.07 11.16 -17.15
N TYR A 505 -10.02 11.69 -17.78
CA TYR A 505 -8.71 11.84 -17.12
C TYR A 505 -8.82 12.65 -15.84
N GLU A 506 -9.53 13.78 -15.88
CA GLU A 506 -9.72 14.63 -14.71
C GLU A 506 -10.57 13.96 -13.63
N ALA A 507 -11.65 13.26 -14.02
CA ALA A 507 -12.44 12.49 -13.07
C ALA A 507 -11.61 11.41 -12.38
N ILE A 508 -10.81 10.64 -13.11
CA ILE A 508 -9.94 9.60 -12.52
C ILE A 508 -8.89 10.22 -11.61
N ASN A 509 -8.21 11.29 -12.05
CA ASN A 509 -7.20 11.97 -11.21
C ASN A 509 -7.82 12.51 -9.91
N GLU A 510 -9.02 13.06 -10.00
CA GLU A 510 -9.73 13.61 -8.85
C GLU A 510 -10.22 12.52 -7.90
N LEU A 511 -10.69 11.38 -8.42
CA LEU A 511 -11.06 10.24 -7.59
C LEU A 511 -9.85 9.55 -6.94
N GLU A 512 -8.70 9.52 -7.62
CA GLU A 512 -7.43 9.10 -7.00
C GLU A 512 -7.02 10.09 -5.88
N ARG A 513 -7.15 11.40 -6.12
CA ARG A 513 -6.88 12.45 -5.11
C ARG A 513 -7.74 12.31 -3.86
N LEU A 514 -9.03 12.03 -4.06
CA LEU A 514 -10.00 11.85 -2.99
C LEU A 514 -9.93 10.45 -2.35
N SER A 515 -8.98 9.59 -2.77
CA SER A 515 -8.86 8.20 -2.31
C SER A 515 -10.13 7.36 -2.54
N TRP A 516 -10.91 7.73 -3.55
CA TRP A 516 -12.02 6.92 -4.09
C TRP A 516 -11.50 5.81 -4.99
N LEU A 517 -10.43 6.09 -5.72
CA LEU A 517 -9.70 5.12 -6.52
C LEU A 517 -8.27 4.99 -6.02
N ILE A 518 -7.74 3.78 -6.14
CA ILE A 518 -6.33 3.46 -5.96
C ILE A 518 -5.87 2.61 -7.14
N ARG A 519 -4.57 2.30 -7.21
CA ARG A 519 -4.03 1.39 -8.21
C ARG A 519 -3.44 0.15 -7.56
N SER A 520 -3.69 -1.01 -8.17
CA SER A 520 -3.00 -2.26 -7.84
C SER A 520 -1.53 -2.23 -8.28
N GLU A 521 -0.74 -3.22 -7.83
CA GLU A 521 0.62 -3.43 -8.34
C GLU A 521 0.67 -3.58 -9.86
N ASP A 522 -0.37 -4.19 -10.44
CA ASP A 522 -0.56 -4.39 -11.88
C ASP A 522 -1.14 -3.15 -12.60
N GLY A 523 -1.50 -2.11 -11.83
CA GLY A 523 -1.93 -0.79 -12.29
C GLY A 523 -3.42 -0.68 -12.59
N HIS A 524 -4.18 -1.72 -12.26
CA HIS A 524 -5.63 -1.68 -12.32
C HIS A 524 -6.15 -0.67 -11.31
N LEU A 525 -7.11 0.15 -11.71
CA LEU A 525 -7.93 0.93 -10.81
C LEU A 525 -8.67 -0.05 -9.89
N LEU A 526 -8.67 0.27 -8.61
CA LEU A 526 -9.42 -0.44 -7.57
C LEU A 526 -10.18 0.59 -6.74
N VAL A 527 -11.24 0.13 -6.08
CA VAL A 527 -11.97 0.93 -5.08
C VAL A 527 -11.03 1.25 -3.91
N GLY A 528 -10.93 2.53 -3.57
CA GLY A 528 -10.06 3.04 -2.50
C GLY A 528 -10.70 3.04 -1.11
N LYS A 529 -9.96 3.58 -0.14
CA LYS A 529 -10.33 3.57 1.29
C LYS A 529 -11.60 4.37 1.62
N VAL A 530 -11.87 5.47 0.91
CA VAL A 530 -13.01 6.36 1.23
C VAL A 530 -14.36 5.67 0.97
N PRO A 531 -14.60 5.09 -0.23
CA PRO A 531 -15.79 4.27 -0.50
C PRO A 531 -15.96 3.11 0.49
N GLN A 532 -14.86 2.49 0.91
CA GLN A 532 -14.92 1.42 1.91
C GLN A 532 -15.37 1.92 3.27
N GLN A 533 -14.83 3.05 3.74
CA GLN A 533 -15.31 3.67 4.97
C GLN A 533 -16.81 3.99 4.90
N ILE A 534 -17.24 4.60 3.79
CA ILE A 534 -18.66 4.93 3.55
C ILE A 534 -19.52 3.65 3.63
N GLY A 535 -19.09 2.55 3.03
CA GLY A 535 -19.84 1.31 3.04
C GLY A 535 -19.84 0.58 4.39
N LEU A 536 -18.80 0.72 5.22
CA LEU A 536 -18.81 0.27 6.62
C LEU A 536 -19.82 1.07 7.43
N THR A 537 -19.76 2.40 7.30
CA THR A 537 -20.71 3.32 7.97
C THR A 537 -22.14 3.07 7.54
N ALA A 538 -22.40 2.82 6.25
CA ALA A 538 -23.73 2.50 5.73
C ALA A 538 -24.31 1.20 6.31
N GLN A 539 -23.45 0.27 6.75
CA GLN A 539 -23.82 -0.96 7.45
C GLN A 539 -23.82 -0.79 8.98
N CYS A 540 -23.69 0.44 9.48
CA CYS A 540 -23.59 0.76 10.90
C CYS A 540 -22.43 0.04 11.62
N ILE A 541 -21.35 -0.26 10.89
CA ILE A 541 -20.15 -0.89 11.45
C ILE A 541 -19.18 0.22 11.84
N ASN A 542 -19.00 0.41 13.15
CA ASN A 542 -18.08 1.41 13.69
C ASN A 542 -16.65 0.89 13.76
N ILE A 543 -15.94 0.96 12.63
CA ILE A 543 -14.50 0.73 12.55
C ILE A 543 -13.92 1.53 11.41
N ASP A 544 -12.73 2.09 11.60
CA ASP A 544 -12.02 2.74 10.51
C ASP A 544 -11.42 1.71 9.57
N ALA A 545 -11.72 1.81 8.27
CA ALA A 545 -11.23 0.91 7.24
C ALA A 545 -9.69 0.78 7.29
N HIS A 546 -8.98 1.85 7.65
CA HIS A 546 -7.52 1.84 7.77
C HIS A 546 -7.00 0.83 8.80
N ARG A 547 -7.71 0.67 9.92
CA ARG A 547 -7.35 -0.33 10.93
C ARG A 547 -7.44 -1.73 10.36
N LEU A 548 -8.45 -1.99 9.52
CA LEU A 548 -8.62 -3.28 8.84
C LEU A 548 -7.44 -3.59 7.90
N LEU A 549 -6.94 -2.63 7.13
CA LEU A 549 -5.78 -2.87 6.26
C LEU A 549 -4.53 -3.23 7.06
N ALA A 550 -4.26 -2.53 8.16
CA ALA A 550 -3.09 -2.80 9.01
C ALA A 550 -3.12 -4.24 9.57
N VAL A 551 -4.28 -4.67 10.08
CA VAL A 551 -4.41 -6.02 10.63
C VAL A 551 -4.43 -7.10 9.55
N VAL A 552 -5.00 -6.81 8.37
CA VAL A 552 -4.94 -7.73 7.22
C VAL A 552 -3.49 -7.96 6.83
N ARG A 553 -2.69 -6.90 6.68
CA ARG A 553 -1.26 -7.04 6.38
C ARG A 553 -0.51 -7.80 7.46
N TYR A 554 -0.79 -7.50 8.72
CA TYR A 554 -0.22 -8.26 9.84
C TYR A 554 -0.53 -9.74 9.77
N LEU A 555 -1.79 -10.14 9.52
CA LEU A 555 -2.17 -11.55 9.38
C LEU A 555 -1.47 -12.23 8.20
N ARG A 556 -1.37 -11.54 7.05
CA ARG A 556 -0.58 -12.03 5.90
C ARG A 556 0.85 -12.29 6.32
N ASP A 557 1.42 -11.34 7.04
CA ASP A 557 2.81 -11.38 7.48
C ASP A 557 3.04 -12.47 8.53
N GLN A 558 2.09 -12.70 9.45
CA GLN A 558 2.18 -13.77 10.47
C GLN A 558 2.06 -15.17 9.89
N THR A 559 1.13 -15.34 8.95
CA THR A 559 0.69 -16.68 8.51
C THR A 559 1.31 -17.09 7.20
N GLY A 560 1.79 -16.12 6.40
CA GLY A 560 2.18 -16.33 5.02
C GLY A 560 1.02 -16.62 4.09
N GLU A 561 -0.24 -16.69 4.58
CA GLU A 561 -1.44 -16.95 3.80
C GLU A 561 -2.04 -15.66 3.26
N THR A 562 -2.98 -15.77 2.32
CA THR A 562 -3.77 -14.61 1.92
C THR A 562 -4.74 -14.26 3.03
N SER A 563 -4.64 -13.04 3.54
CA SER A 563 -5.53 -12.49 4.56
C SER A 563 -6.50 -11.48 3.96
N PHE A 564 -7.63 -11.28 4.62
CA PHE A 564 -8.64 -10.33 4.17
C PHE A 564 -9.56 -9.86 5.30
N ALA A 565 -10.19 -8.70 5.10
CA ALA A 565 -11.41 -8.32 5.78
C ALA A 565 -12.58 -8.26 4.78
N GLY A 566 -13.74 -8.77 5.17
CA GLY A 566 -14.88 -8.99 4.30
C GLY A 566 -16.21 -8.85 5.03
N ILE A 567 -17.31 -8.80 4.29
CA ILE A 567 -18.65 -9.00 4.86
C ILE A 567 -19.11 -10.39 4.50
N LEU A 568 -19.55 -11.11 5.53
CA LEU A 568 -20.23 -12.38 5.42
C LEU A 568 -21.74 -12.15 5.53
N GLY A 569 -22.47 -12.43 4.45
CA GLY A 569 -23.92 -12.53 4.42
C GLY A 569 -24.33 -13.89 3.85
N ALA A 570 -25.15 -13.89 2.78
CA ALA A 570 -25.39 -15.11 2.00
C ALA A 570 -24.11 -15.58 1.27
N ASP A 571 -23.30 -14.63 0.80
CA ASP A 571 -22.00 -14.85 0.21
C ASP A 571 -20.94 -14.05 1.01
N LEU A 572 -19.69 -14.49 0.93
CA LEU A 572 -18.55 -13.70 1.40
C LEU A 572 -18.14 -12.72 0.30
N GLN A 573 -18.06 -11.44 0.66
CA GLN A 573 -17.57 -10.37 -0.20
C GLN A 573 -16.32 -9.71 0.42
N ILE A 574 -15.29 -9.48 -0.39
CA ILE A 574 -13.98 -8.99 0.06
C ILE A 574 -13.62 -7.73 -0.70
N GLY A 575 -13.28 -6.67 0.02
CA GLY A 575 -13.01 -5.35 -0.56
C GLY A 575 -11.61 -5.33 -1.15
N PRO A 576 -11.37 -4.72 -2.33
CA PRO A 576 -10.07 -4.82 -3.01
C PRO A 576 -8.92 -4.16 -2.24
N TRP A 577 -9.19 -3.18 -1.38
CA TRP A 577 -8.19 -2.59 -0.48
C TRP A 577 -8.07 -3.33 0.88
N LEU A 578 -8.91 -4.32 1.15
CA LEU A 578 -8.93 -5.11 2.39
C LEU A 578 -8.39 -6.53 2.17
N VAL A 579 -7.35 -6.67 1.35
CA VAL A 579 -6.69 -7.93 1.05
C VAL A 579 -5.18 -7.78 1.19
N GLY A 580 -4.55 -8.75 1.82
CA GLY A 580 -3.10 -8.94 1.82
C GLY A 580 -2.79 -10.31 1.24
N PHE A 581 -1.92 -10.39 0.24
CA PHE A 581 -1.51 -11.66 -0.35
C PHE A 581 0.00 -11.69 -0.58
N ASN A 582 0.56 -12.90 -0.53
CA ASN A 582 1.88 -13.20 -1.05
C ASN A 582 1.73 -13.80 -2.46
N TYR A 583 2.74 -13.68 -3.32
CA TYR A 583 2.63 -14.05 -4.75
C TYR A 583 2.37 -15.55 -4.99
N ASN A 584 2.66 -16.41 -4.00
CA ASN A 584 2.43 -17.86 -4.02
C ASN A 584 1.16 -18.30 -3.27
N CYS A 585 0.33 -17.35 -2.84
CA CYS A 585 -0.91 -17.59 -2.12
C CYS A 585 -2.13 -17.35 -3.01
N VAL A 586 -3.33 -17.62 -2.49
CA VAL A 586 -4.57 -17.33 -3.23
C VAL A 586 -4.59 -15.86 -3.59
N ARG A 587 -4.71 -15.54 -4.87
CA ARG A 587 -5.14 -14.21 -5.26
C ARG A 587 -6.65 -14.23 -5.39
N PHE A 588 -7.32 -13.39 -4.61
CA PHE A 588 -8.71 -13.10 -4.88
C PHE A 588 -8.75 -12.22 -6.11
N THR A 589 -9.37 -12.71 -7.18
CA THR A 589 -9.73 -11.85 -8.29
C THR A 589 -10.57 -10.71 -7.70
N PRO A 590 -10.22 -9.44 -7.95
CA PRO A 590 -11.12 -8.34 -7.63
C PRO A 590 -12.51 -8.68 -8.17
N PHE A 591 -13.57 -8.31 -7.44
CA PHE A 591 -14.95 -8.46 -7.90
C PHE A 591 -15.47 -9.92 -7.88
N LYS A 592 -14.81 -10.81 -7.15
CA LYS A 592 -15.27 -12.19 -6.92
C LYS A 592 -16.04 -12.30 -5.61
N THR A 593 -17.25 -12.85 -5.68
CA THR A 593 -18.01 -13.31 -4.50
C THR A 593 -17.77 -14.80 -4.26
N PHE A 594 -17.76 -15.20 -3.00
CA PHE A 594 -17.58 -16.60 -2.63
C PHE A 594 -18.87 -17.12 -2.00
N ALA A 595 -19.49 -18.12 -2.64
CA ALA A 595 -20.56 -18.89 -2.02
C ALA A 595 -19.96 -19.73 -0.90
N MET A 596 -20.52 -19.62 0.30
CA MET A 596 -19.93 -20.20 1.51
C MET A 596 -20.77 -21.38 2.03
N GLU A 597 -20.12 -22.51 2.28
CA GLU A 597 -20.70 -23.57 3.13
C GLU A 597 -20.13 -23.44 4.54
N LEU A 598 -20.98 -23.06 5.49
CA LEU A 598 -20.64 -22.96 6.92
C LEU A 598 -20.32 -24.34 7.50
N ARG A 599 -19.19 -24.47 8.18
CA ARG A 599 -18.81 -25.67 8.94
C ARG A 599 -18.31 -25.26 10.32
N HIS A 600 -18.73 -26.02 11.35
CA HIS A 600 -18.10 -25.93 12.66
C HIS A 600 -16.76 -26.66 12.62
N SER A 601 -15.72 -26.07 13.23
CA SER A 601 -14.44 -26.77 13.38
C SER A 601 -14.65 -27.99 14.27
N THR A 602 -14.17 -29.15 13.82
CA THR A 602 -14.13 -30.36 14.65
C THR A 602 -12.91 -30.39 15.57
N VAL A 603 -11.96 -29.49 15.35
CA VAL A 603 -10.70 -29.36 16.13
C VAL A 603 -10.90 -28.40 17.30
N LEU A 604 -11.68 -27.33 17.10
CA LEU A 604 -11.98 -26.32 18.12
C LEU A 604 -13.50 -26.22 18.28
N THR A 605 -14.03 -26.80 19.36
CA THR A 605 -15.47 -26.96 19.61
C THR A 605 -16.24 -25.65 19.79
N ASP A 606 -15.54 -24.55 20.10
CA ASP A 606 -16.13 -23.25 20.44
C ASP A 606 -15.80 -22.12 19.44
N GLU A 607 -15.09 -22.41 18.34
CA GLU A 607 -14.59 -21.36 17.45
C GLU A 607 -15.55 -21.03 16.28
N PRO A 608 -15.90 -19.74 16.09
CA PRO A 608 -16.92 -19.35 15.15
C PRO A 608 -16.31 -19.26 13.74
N PHE A 609 -16.65 -20.24 12.90
CA PHE A 609 -16.58 -20.23 11.44
C PHE A 609 -15.30 -20.72 10.74
N LYS A 610 -15.34 -21.98 10.28
CA LYS A 610 -14.54 -22.45 9.14
C LYS A 610 -15.47 -22.67 7.95
N THR A 611 -15.04 -22.26 6.76
CA THR A 611 -15.91 -22.33 5.58
C THR A 611 -15.13 -22.74 4.35
N GLN A 612 -15.83 -23.30 3.36
CA GLN A 612 -15.23 -23.71 2.10
C GLN A 612 -16.05 -23.13 0.96
N SER A 613 -15.38 -22.53 -0.03
CA SER A 613 -16.04 -22.09 -1.26
C SER A 613 -15.87 -23.13 -2.35
N ARG A 614 -16.97 -23.43 -3.05
CA ARG A 614 -16.95 -24.32 -4.24
C ARG A 614 -16.67 -23.50 -5.51
N PRO A 615 -15.91 -24.03 -6.48
CA PRO A 615 -15.85 -23.43 -7.81
C PRO A 615 -17.23 -23.54 -8.51
N GLU A 616 -17.60 -22.56 -9.32
CA GLU A 616 -18.79 -22.63 -10.19
C GLU A 616 -18.64 -23.81 -11.18
N ALA A 617 -19.73 -24.54 -11.41
CA ALA A 617 -19.75 -25.82 -12.15
C ALA A 617 -19.31 -25.73 -13.62
N ASP A 618 -19.19 -24.54 -14.19
CA ASP A 618 -18.98 -24.32 -15.63
C ASP A 618 -17.52 -24.01 -16.04
N MET A 619 -16.55 -24.24 -15.14
CA MET A 619 -15.13 -24.02 -15.42
C MET A 619 -14.43 -25.34 -15.75
N ILE A 620 -14.15 -25.57 -17.04
CA ILE A 620 -13.37 -26.73 -17.50
C ILE A 620 -11.96 -26.64 -16.89
N GLY A 621 -11.62 -27.59 -16.00
CA GLY A 621 -10.36 -27.63 -15.25
C GLY A 621 -10.45 -27.18 -13.78
N ALA A 622 -11.64 -26.98 -13.22
CA ALA A 622 -11.85 -26.53 -11.84
C ALA A 622 -11.52 -27.59 -10.78
N SER A 623 -10.28 -27.60 -10.28
CA SER A 623 -9.85 -28.49 -9.19
C SER A 623 -9.46 -27.76 -7.88
N SER A 624 -9.69 -26.44 -7.75
CA SER A 624 -9.22 -25.72 -6.56
C SER A 624 -10.36 -25.18 -5.69
N GLN A 625 -10.76 -25.97 -4.69
CA GLN A 625 -11.66 -25.54 -3.63
C GLN A 625 -10.92 -24.60 -2.67
N THR A 626 -11.36 -23.35 -2.52
CA THR A 626 -10.69 -22.40 -1.61
C THR A 626 -11.25 -22.57 -0.20
N SER A 627 -10.38 -22.87 0.75
CA SER A 627 -10.71 -22.98 2.17
C SER A 627 -10.52 -21.62 2.84
N PHE A 628 -11.48 -21.23 3.67
CA PHE A 628 -11.45 -20.00 4.43
C PHE A 628 -11.58 -20.30 5.92
N VAL A 629 -10.71 -19.68 6.73
CA VAL A 629 -10.83 -19.64 8.19
C VAL A 629 -11.00 -18.18 8.55
N MET A 630 -12.08 -17.84 9.27
CA MET A 630 -12.42 -16.44 9.55
C MET A 630 -13.16 -16.34 10.87
N ILE A 631 -13.15 -15.16 11.48
CA ILE A 631 -13.91 -14.87 12.69
C ILE A 631 -14.71 -13.57 12.50
N PRO A 632 -15.86 -13.42 13.20
CA PRO A 632 -16.64 -12.20 13.14
C PRO A 632 -15.97 -11.10 13.98
N ILE A 633 -15.79 -9.90 13.44
CA ILE A 633 -15.34 -8.71 14.18
C ILE A 633 -16.55 -7.90 14.65
N ARG A 634 -17.52 -7.59 13.79
CA ARG A 634 -18.71 -6.84 14.22
C ARG A 634 -19.93 -7.27 13.42
N ARG A 635 -21.08 -7.34 14.10
CA ARG A 635 -22.36 -7.49 13.42
C ARG A 635 -22.86 -6.13 12.94
N SER A 636 -23.42 -6.09 11.74
CA SER A 636 -24.20 -4.96 11.28
C SER A 636 -25.40 -4.76 12.22
N SER A 637 -25.61 -3.53 12.68
CA SER A 637 -26.82 -3.15 13.42
C SER A 637 -27.89 -2.55 12.50
N ALA A 638 -27.67 -2.56 11.18
CA ALA A 638 -28.62 -2.04 10.21
C ALA A 638 -29.87 -2.95 10.13
N SER A 639 -31.06 -2.34 10.23
CA SER A 639 -32.34 -3.06 10.21
C SER A 639 -32.49 -3.90 8.94
N GLY A 640 -32.67 -5.22 9.10
CA GLY A 640 -33.00 -6.15 8.00
C GLY A 640 -31.81 -6.69 7.19
N VAL A 641 -30.56 -6.37 7.56
CA VAL A 641 -29.36 -6.89 6.90
C VAL A 641 -28.58 -7.76 7.89
N ASN A 642 -28.68 -9.08 7.76
CA ASN A 642 -27.92 -10.03 8.57
C ASN A 642 -26.52 -10.23 7.96
N THR A 643 -25.64 -9.23 8.15
CA THR A 643 -24.23 -9.28 7.71
C THR A 643 -23.27 -9.14 8.88
N GLU A 644 -22.17 -9.87 8.81
CA GLU A 644 -21.07 -9.81 9.79
C GLU A 644 -19.78 -9.36 9.11
N LEU A 645 -19.14 -8.33 9.66
CA LEU A 645 -17.77 -7.98 9.28
C LEU A 645 -16.89 -9.11 9.81
N VAL A 646 -16.14 -9.74 8.91
CA VAL A 646 -15.23 -10.83 9.22
C VAL A 646 -13.80 -10.45 8.87
N ILE A 647 -12.85 -11.07 9.55
CA ILE A 647 -11.46 -11.12 9.15
C ILE A 647 -11.05 -12.57 9.01
N GLY A 648 -10.23 -12.89 8.01
CA GLY A 648 -9.92 -14.27 7.72
C GLY A 648 -8.69 -14.48 6.86
N LEU A 649 -8.40 -15.77 6.67
CA LEU A 649 -7.33 -16.32 5.85
C LEU A 649 -7.95 -17.21 4.76
N GLY A 650 -7.41 -17.17 3.55
CA GLY A 650 -7.88 -17.97 2.41
C GLY A 650 -6.75 -18.76 1.75
N ARG A 651 -7.03 -20.02 1.39
CA ARG A 651 -6.07 -20.93 0.74
C ARG A 651 -6.69 -21.74 -0.41
N GLN A 652 -6.01 -21.82 -1.57
CA GLN A 652 -6.56 -22.34 -2.84
C GLN A 652 -6.57 -23.88 -2.87
N SER A 653 -5.80 -24.51 -1.98
CA SER A 653 -5.46 -25.93 -1.98
C SER A 653 -4.72 -26.31 -0.70
N GLY A 654 -5.13 -27.41 -0.05
CA GLY A 654 -4.62 -27.87 1.25
C GLY A 654 -5.40 -27.29 2.45
N SER A 655 -5.27 -27.93 3.61
CA SER A 655 -5.90 -27.46 4.85
C SER A 655 -5.09 -26.30 5.48
N ILE A 656 -5.78 -25.22 5.83
CA ILE A 656 -5.26 -24.21 6.77
C ILE A 656 -5.09 -24.90 8.12
N ASP A 657 -3.97 -24.62 8.80
CA ASP A 657 -3.80 -25.02 10.20
C ASP A 657 -4.79 -24.22 11.05
N GLU A 658 -5.89 -24.85 11.44
CA GLU A 658 -7.01 -24.18 12.09
C GLU A 658 -6.62 -23.59 13.44
N GLU A 659 -5.89 -24.34 14.27
CA GLU A 659 -5.50 -23.91 15.61
C GLU A 659 -4.65 -22.65 15.56
N ARG A 660 -3.60 -22.67 14.73
CA ARG A 660 -2.74 -21.50 14.55
C ARG A 660 -3.46 -20.33 13.87
N ALA A 661 -4.33 -20.61 12.90
CA ALA A 661 -5.12 -19.58 12.22
C ALA A 661 -6.07 -18.87 13.18
N PHE A 662 -6.84 -19.62 13.98
CA PHE A 662 -7.76 -19.04 14.95
C PHE A 662 -7.01 -18.26 16.03
N ALA A 663 -5.85 -18.74 16.50
CA ALA A 663 -5.03 -17.99 17.46
C ALA A 663 -4.64 -16.58 16.95
N HIS A 664 -4.10 -16.48 15.74
CA HIS A 664 -3.74 -15.18 15.14
C HIS A 664 -4.95 -14.30 14.84
N LEU A 665 -6.06 -14.90 14.40
CA LEU A 665 -7.29 -14.16 14.14
C LEU A 665 -7.84 -13.56 15.45
N ARG A 666 -7.83 -14.31 16.56
CA ARG A 666 -8.26 -13.84 17.90
C ARG A 666 -7.38 -12.71 18.41
N GLU A 667 -6.06 -12.85 18.31
CA GLU A 667 -5.11 -11.79 18.68
C GLU A 667 -5.47 -10.47 17.98
N VAL A 668 -5.72 -10.52 16.67
CA VAL A 668 -6.12 -9.35 15.89
C VAL A 668 -7.50 -8.83 16.28
N GLN A 669 -8.46 -9.72 16.54
CA GLN A 669 -9.79 -9.35 16.99
C GLN A 669 -9.75 -8.59 18.31
N GLU A 670 -8.95 -9.05 19.27
CA GLU A 670 -8.73 -8.38 20.56
C GLU A 670 -8.06 -7.02 20.38
N LEU A 671 -7.07 -6.91 19.50
CA LEU A 671 -6.43 -5.63 19.16
C LEU A 671 -7.40 -4.62 18.53
N LEU A 672 -8.38 -5.09 17.75
CA LEU A 672 -9.42 -4.23 17.20
C LEU A 672 -10.48 -3.82 18.24
N TYR A 673 -10.71 -4.62 19.29
CA TYR A 673 -11.68 -4.32 20.35
C TYR A 673 -11.12 -3.53 21.54
N SER A 674 -9.82 -3.62 21.80
CA SER A 674 -9.13 -3.04 22.96
C SER A 674 -8.95 -1.52 22.88
N GLU A 675 -9.96 -0.77 22.42
CA GLU A 675 -10.00 0.71 22.34
C GLU A 675 -9.72 1.45 23.66
N THR A 676 -9.42 0.74 24.75
CA THR A 676 -9.00 1.26 26.06
C THR A 676 -7.50 1.21 26.36
N GLN A 677 -6.63 0.57 25.56
CA GLN A 677 -5.20 0.41 25.92
C GLN A 677 -4.20 1.28 25.16
N PHE A 678 -4.57 1.92 24.05
CA PHE A 678 -3.66 2.77 23.26
C PHE A 678 -3.89 4.28 23.43
N SER A 679 -4.65 4.67 24.44
CA SER A 679 -4.58 6.03 25.00
C SER A 679 -3.34 6.15 25.88
N ILE A 680 -2.20 6.38 25.22
CA ILE A 680 -1.02 7.03 25.80
C ILE A 680 -0.72 8.25 24.94
#